data_AF-A0A088RWQ9-F1
#
_entry.id   AF-A0A088RWQ9-F1
#
_cell.length_a   1.000
_cell.length_b   1.000
_cell.length_c   1.000
_cell.angle_alpha   90.00
_cell.angle_beta   90.00
_cell.angle_gamma   90.00
#
_symmetry.space_group_name_H-M   'P 1'
#
loop_
_entity.id
_entity.type
_entity.pdbx_description
1 polymer ?
#
loop_
_entity_poly.entity_id
_entity_poly.type
_entity_poly.pdbx_seq_one_letter_code
_entity_poly.pdbx_strand_id
1 'polypeptide(L)'
;MLTIGVDGALGPSECLLATSVMHRLGLQSGHIVRLSTSYGDVYAGVRPKRGSAVASDKIFVNEDAAAVLVDVSPVVLCPVLLPQNGVPTLRSVTLTMVVPENARDANTCDAVVPSIASTMEWQALFRRTLHHKIAYLHLRTTQRVLTHRIALEVVNLSVASQGEESSTSAAESDAAWGIVTDATEVRFYNHNAAAGVSIGGQQCASTGLGRSAVETCQEGVPFCSGCLCTLVVGGTGVGKSRWLSLHAPTASHTEQQRHMDASTSPATAAGSRRYTEWVHVDQLPQGEGSEVTTATALHEVFERARQSAPATVAIDDLHLICGREASSAGSRWAMSLIAHALAAELLDLQSRRLDVGVIASAPTLASLDACLTVATLFGGSVVTLEMPSGPQERLACLRMCLLELRLNDSAAGPGLSEACLLEVAERAHGFTQRDLHRLVETAVMQAFQTRQSIVPTDADLRAASAIVHPSSLKHFEVSVPTVTWADIGGSAEAKQTLCDVVDWCLGKQSWLFTEFNLTPPKGVLLYGPPGCSKTMLAKALANESRMNFISVKGPEVFSKWVGDSEKAVRDIFERARAASPCVVFIDELDGMCGHRGRGGVSDRVISQFLTELDGLPAAFGEKKRALVFVAATNRPDSIDGAVLRPGRIDRRVYVGLPTLPERCAITDIQFKHLPVAADLTAHYVAERTEGYTGAEVVAVVKEAAFHAITVNASACHVTLADIDAALQKVRPRISAKDVEWYKHWPNNRKTTTACV
;
A
#
# COMPACT_ATOMS: atom_id res chain seq x y z
N MET A 1 26.03 27.73 55.34
CA MET A 1 25.91 26.32 54.90
C MET A 1 24.94 25.63 55.84
N LEU A 2 23.83 25.12 55.33
CA LEU A 2 22.84 24.37 56.10
C LEU A 2 22.53 23.10 55.34
N THR A 3 22.62 21.94 56.00
CA THR A 3 22.20 20.64 55.47
C THR A 3 20.68 20.51 55.63
N ILE A 4 19.97 20.28 54.52
CA ILE A 4 18.52 20.09 54.52
C ILE A 4 18.24 18.61 54.32
N GLY A 5 17.43 18.00 55.20
CA GLY A 5 16.80 16.72 54.94
C GLY A 5 15.50 16.92 54.19
N VAL A 6 15.25 16.16 53.13
CA VAL A 6 14.05 16.26 52.30
C VAL A 6 13.01 15.25 52.80
N ASP A 7 11.83 15.72 53.19
CA ASP A 7 10.70 14.85 53.56
C ASP A 7 10.12 14.16 52.32
N GLY A 8 10.11 12.82 52.32
CA GLY A 8 9.85 11.95 51.16
C GLY A 8 8.41 11.86 50.64
N ALA A 9 7.60 12.92 50.74
CA ALA A 9 6.18 12.91 50.36
C ALA A 9 5.80 13.95 49.29
N LEU A 10 6.72 14.33 48.40
CA LEU A 10 6.49 15.36 47.37
C LEU A 10 6.76 14.82 45.96
N GLY A 11 5.96 15.28 44.99
CA GLY A 11 6.05 14.88 43.58
C GLY A 11 7.35 15.34 42.90
N PRO A 12 7.66 14.80 41.71
CA PRO A 12 9.00 14.82 41.08
C PRO A 12 9.56 16.21 40.68
N SER A 13 8.83 17.30 40.90
CA SER A 13 9.17 18.63 40.38
C SER A 13 9.02 19.79 41.38
N GLU A 14 8.82 19.52 42.69
CA GLU A 14 8.68 20.57 43.71
C GLU A 14 9.44 20.23 45.00
N CYS A 15 10.36 21.11 45.44
CA CYS A 15 10.97 21.03 46.78
C CYS A 15 10.42 22.14 47.69
N LEU A 16 10.01 21.77 48.91
CA LEU A 16 9.55 22.71 49.94
C LEU A 16 10.72 23.11 50.85
N LEU A 17 10.91 24.41 51.08
CA LEU A 17 11.78 24.93 52.12
C LEU A 17 10.95 25.64 53.18
N ALA A 18 11.26 25.42 54.45
CA ALA A 18 10.53 26.06 55.54
C ALA A 18 10.78 27.58 55.54
N THR A 19 9.73 28.38 55.76
CA THR A 19 9.77 29.86 55.77
C THR A 19 10.82 30.43 56.75
N SER A 20 11.12 29.70 57.83
CA SER A 20 12.14 30.08 58.82
C SER A 20 13.60 29.96 58.32
N VAL A 21 13.84 29.13 57.30
CA VAL A 21 15.16 28.98 56.66
C VAL A 21 15.37 30.10 55.63
N MET A 22 14.32 30.46 54.89
CA MET A 22 14.36 31.54 53.91
C MET A 22 14.61 32.91 54.56
N HIS A 23 13.94 33.19 55.69
CA HIS A 23 14.14 34.44 56.44
C HIS A 23 15.55 34.53 57.07
N ARG A 24 16.14 33.40 57.50
CA ARG A 24 17.53 33.37 58.01
C ARG A 24 18.58 33.60 56.93
N LEU A 25 18.29 33.22 55.69
CA LEU A 25 19.18 33.38 54.55
C LEU A 25 18.97 34.71 53.78
N GLY A 26 18.00 35.53 54.18
CA GLY A 26 17.68 36.78 53.49
C GLY A 26 17.20 36.59 52.04
N LEU A 27 16.63 35.43 51.72
CA LEU A 27 16.18 35.11 50.36
C LEU A 27 14.81 35.74 50.09
N GLN A 28 14.75 36.61 49.09
CA GLN A 28 13.50 37.20 48.60
C GLN A 28 13.09 36.59 47.25
N SER A 29 11.82 36.75 46.88
CA SER A 29 11.32 36.38 45.55
C SER A 29 12.17 37.05 44.47
N GLY A 30 12.71 36.26 43.53
CA GLY A 30 13.59 36.75 42.46
C GLY A 30 15.09 36.54 42.70
N HIS A 31 15.51 36.10 43.90
CA HIS A 31 16.90 35.69 44.13
C HIS A 31 17.21 34.33 43.47
N ILE A 32 18.47 34.17 43.05
CA ILE A 32 19.01 32.92 42.51
C ILE A 32 19.88 32.27 43.58
N VAL A 33 19.72 30.96 43.76
CA VAL A 33 20.46 30.20 44.75
C VAL A 33 21.25 29.09 44.05
N ARG A 34 22.48 28.89 44.52
CA ARG A 34 23.35 27.79 44.11
C ARG A 34 23.25 26.66 45.12
N LEU A 35 22.91 25.48 44.62
CA LEU A 35 22.91 24.21 45.32
C LEU A 35 24.19 23.47 44.92
N SER A 36 25.14 23.34 45.84
CA SER A 36 26.36 22.57 45.59
C SER A 36 26.18 21.15 46.09
N THR A 37 26.39 20.16 45.21
CA THR A 37 26.28 18.73 45.49
C THR A 37 27.54 17.99 45.07
N SER A 38 27.72 16.73 45.48
CA SER A 38 28.84 15.89 45.06
C SER A 38 28.89 15.62 43.55
N TYR A 39 27.77 15.78 42.86
CA TYR A 39 27.63 15.54 41.42
C TYR A 39 27.73 16.81 40.57
N GLY A 40 27.83 17.99 41.20
CA GLY A 40 27.95 19.27 40.50
C GLY A 40 27.17 20.41 41.17
N ASP A 41 27.40 21.63 40.67
CA ASP A 41 26.69 22.84 41.08
C ASP A 41 25.42 23.03 40.25
N VAL A 42 24.30 23.25 40.94
CA VAL A 42 22.97 23.43 40.34
C VAL A 42 22.41 24.80 40.74
N TYR A 43 21.73 25.47 39.81
CA TYR A 43 21.18 26.82 40.05
C TYR A 43 19.64 26.79 40.01
N ALA A 44 19.01 27.45 40.99
CA ALA A 44 17.55 27.51 41.11
C ALA A 44 17.07 28.93 41.44
N GLY A 45 15.89 29.30 40.91
CA GLY A 45 15.26 30.59 41.18
C GLY A 45 14.20 30.50 42.27
N VAL A 46 14.17 31.48 43.18
CA VAL A 46 13.14 31.57 44.23
C VAL A 46 11.90 32.29 43.69
N ARG A 47 10.74 31.62 43.67
CA ARG A 47 9.46 32.20 43.20
C ARG A 47 8.29 31.89 44.15
N PRO A 48 7.38 32.85 44.40
CA PRO A 48 6.17 32.61 45.18
C PRO A 48 5.14 31.82 44.37
N LYS A 49 4.45 30.86 45.00
CA LYS A 49 3.36 30.11 44.34
C LYS A 49 2.11 31.00 44.22
N ARG A 50 1.63 31.25 43.00
CA ARG A 50 0.33 31.90 42.78
C ARG A 50 -0.80 30.95 43.21
N GLY A 51 -1.63 31.36 44.18
CA GLY A 51 -2.92 30.72 44.46
C GLY A 51 -3.05 29.87 45.73
N SER A 52 -2.20 30.02 46.76
CA SER A 52 -2.46 29.43 48.08
C SER A 52 -2.45 30.51 49.17
N ALA A 53 -3.47 30.52 50.03
CA ALA A 53 -3.69 31.52 51.08
C ALA A 53 -2.75 31.36 52.29
N VAL A 54 -1.77 30.46 52.23
CA VAL A 54 -0.73 30.26 53.24
C VAL A 54 0.62 30.51 52.59
N ALA A 55 1.33 31.54 53.04
CA ALA A 55 2.69 31.88 52.60
C ALA A 55 3.68 30.77 52.98
N SER A 56 3.68 29.69 52.19
CA SER A 56 4.74 28.69 52.16
C SER A 56 5.60 29.02 50.94
N ASP A 57 6.70 29.73 51.19
CA ASP A 57 7.62 30.13 50.15
C ASP A 57 8.37 28.88 49.63
N LYS A 58 8.03 28.46 48.41
CA LYS A 58 8.62 27.29 47.75
C LYS A 58 9.81 27.71 46.90
N ILE A 59 10.83 26.87 46.76
CA ILE A 59 11.86 27.04 45.73
C ILE A 59 11.47 26.16 44.54
N PHE A 60 11.41 26.75 43.34
CA PHE A 60 11.16 26.00 42.12
C PHE A 60 12.50 25.44 41.62
N VAL A 61 12.59 24.12 41.62
CA VAL A 61 13.80 23.37 41.24
C VAL A 61 13.43 22.52 40.02
N ASN A 62 14.27 22.49 38.99
CA ASN A 62 14.01 21.69 37.78
C ASN A 62 14.01 20.19 38.13
N GLU A 63 13.38 19.32 37.31
CA GLU A 63 13.22 17.88 37.63
C GLU A 63 14.53 17.18 38.02
N ASP A 64 15.62 17.46 37.32
CA ASP A 64 16.93 16.86 37.62
C ASP A 64 17.54 17.34 38.93
N ALA A 65 17.28 18.61 39.27
CA ALA A 65 17.74 19.21 40.51
C ALA A 65 16.87 18.76 41.70
N ALA A 66 15.60 18.41 41.46
CA ALA A 66 14.76 17.72 42.43
C ALA A 66 15.26 16.29 42.67
N ALA A 67 15.69 15.57 41.62
CA ALA A 67 16.29 14.24 41.76
C ALA A 67 17.57 14.25 42.60
N VAL A 68 18.43 15.27 42.42
CA VAL A 68 19.63 15.46 43.26
C VAL A 68 19.30 15.77 44.72
N LEU A 69 18.17 16.43 44.99
CA LEU A 69 17.69 16.72 46.35
C LEU A 69 17.02 15.50 47.03
N VAL A 70 16.52 14.53 46.25
CA VAL A 70 15.95 13.27 46.78
C VAL A 70 17.05 12.32 47.27
N ASP A 71 18.26 12.45 46.74
CA ASP A 71 19.42 11.68 47.19
C ASP A 71 19.86 12.16 48.59
N VAL A 72 20.11 11.25 49.53
CA VAL A 72 20.22 11.51 50.99
C VAL A 72 21.55 12.22 51.39
N SER A 73 22.14 12.97 50.46
CA SER A 73 23.43 13.64 50.63
C SER A 73 23.25 15.07 51.16
N PRO A 74 24.15 15.57 52.02
CA PRO A 74 24.08 16.93 52.54
C PRO A 74 24.27 17.96 51.41
N VAL A 75 23.21 18.67 51.03
CA VAL A 75 23.26 19.74 50.02
C VAL A 75 23.61 21.08 50.69
N VAL A 76 24.56 21.81 50.10
CA VAL A 76 24.96 23.14 50.57
C VAL A 76 24.28 24.23 49.74
N LEU A 77 23.42 25.03 50.38
CA LEU A 77 22.85 26.24 49.79
C LEU A 77 23.75 27.46 49.97
N CYS A 78 24.07 28.13 48.87
CA CYS A 78 24.75 29.43 48.84
C CYS A 78 23.94 30.43 47.99
N PRO A 79 23.56 31.61 48.52
CA PRO A 79 22.97 32.66 47.70
C PRO A 79 24.01 33.16 46.67
N VAL A 80 23.58 33.35 45.42
CA VAL A 80 24.44 33.89 44.36
C VAL A 80 24.35 35.41 44.37
N LEU A 81 25.49 36.09 44.58
CA LEU A 81 25.56 37.54 44.42
C LEU A 81 25.43 37.87 42.93
N LEU A 82 24.36 38.59 42.57
CA LEU A 82 24.13 39.03 41.20
C LEU A 82 25.14 40.12 40.81
N PRO A 83 25.71 40.09 39.59
CA PRO A 83 26.50 41.19 39.05
C PRO A 83 25.69 42.50 39.04
N GLN A 84 26.36 43.66 39.09
CA GLN A 84 25.70 44.99 39.09
C GLN A 84 24.77 45.22 37.87
N ASN A 85 24.93 44.44 36.80
CA ASN A 85 24.17 44.53 35.55
C ASN A 85 22.97 43.56 35.47
N GLY A 86 22.60 42.91 36.57
CA GLY A 86 21.48 41.96 36.60
C GLY A 86 21.87 40.53 36.20
N VAL A 87 20.86 39.71 35.86
CA VAL A 87 21.07 38.28 35.55
C VAL A 87 21.68 38.12 34.15
N PRO A 88 22.78 37.34 33.96
CA PRO A 88 23.42 37.19 32.66
C PRO A 88 22.48 36.51 31.64
N THR A 89 22.33 37.12 30.46
CA THR A 89 21.57 36.56 29.34
C THR A 89 22.48 35.78 28.39
N LEU A 90 22.04 34.59 28.01
CA LEU A 90 22.84 33.69 27.17
C LEU A 90 22.75 34.11 25.70
N ARG A 91 23.90 34.18 25.03
CA ARG A 91 24.00 34.37 23.58
C ARG A 91 23.89 33.04 22.85
N SER A 92 24.57 32.00 23.32
CA SER A 92 24.44 30.67 22.73
C SER A 92 24.44 29.55 23.77
N VAL A 93 23.75 28.46 23.46
CA VAL A 93 23.68 27.21 24.24
C VAL A 93 23.99 26.05 23.32
N THR A 94 24.99 25.24 23.67
CA THR A 94 25.35 24.04 22.90
C THR A 94 24.85 22.78 23.62
N LEU A 95 24.13 21.94 22.89
CA LEU A 95 23.48 20.73 23.41
C LEU A 95 24.04 19.47 22.77
N THR A 96 24.16 18.42 23.56
CA THR A 96 24.42 17.05 23.08
C THR A 96 23.31 16.13 23.50
N MET A 97 23.00 15.14 22.66
CA MET A 97 22.11 14.07 23.06
C MET A 97 22.83 13.05 23.95
N VAL A 98 22.17 12.66 25.03
CA VAL A 98 22.65 11.60 25.93
C VAL A 98 21.98 10.30 25.54
N VAL A 99 22.77 9.36 25.02
CA VAL A 99 22.30 8.00 24.74
C VAL A 99 22.18 7.25 26.07
N PRO A 100 21.02 6.64 26.39
CA PRO A 100 20.87 5.89 27.64
C PRO A 100 21.76 4.63 27.61
N GLU A 101 22.56 4.43 28.66
CA GLU A 101 23.55 3.33 28.78
C GLU A 101 22.96 1.91 28.68
N ASN A 102 21.62 1.77 28.80
CA ASN A 102 20.92 0.49 28.73
C ASN A 102 20.51 0.05 27.30
N ALA A 103 20.81 0.83 26.27
CA ALA A 103 20.52 0.46 24.88
C ALA A 103 21.62 -0.46 24.31
N ARG A 104 21.45 -1.79 24.47
CA ARG A 104 22.40 -2.81 23.97
C ARG A 104 22.38 -3.05 22.46
N ASP A 105 21.67 -2.24 21.68
CA ASP A 105 21.62 -2.36 20.22
C ASP A 105 22.14 -1.07 19.57
N ALA A 106 23.41 -1.08 19.17
CA ALA A 106 24.08 0.04 18.51
C ALA A 106 23.43 0.44 17.16
N ASN A 107 22.58 -0.42 16.58
CA ASN A 107 21.90 -0.15 15.30
C ASN A 107 20.55 0.57 15.45
N THR A 108 20.01 0.70 16.66
CA THR A 108 18.72 1.37 16.90
C THR A 108 18.89 2.85 17.22
N CYS A 109 20.09 3.28 17.61
CA CYS A 109 20.37 4.68 17.95
C CYS A 109 20.56 5.57 16.71
N ASP A 110 21.20 5.08 15.65
CA ASP A 110 21.33 5.81 14.37
C ASP A 110 19.99 5.90 13.60
N ALA A 111 19.03 5.01 13.91
CA ALA A 111 17.71 5.02 13.30
C ALA A 111 16.72 5.98 13.97
N VAL A 112 17.01 6.45 15.20
CA VAL A 112 16.07 7.26 16.00
C VAL A 112 16.41 8.75 15.98
N VAL A 113 17.60 9.16 15.51
CA VAL A 113 17.93 10.58 15.27
C VAL A 113 18.83 10.74 14.03
N PRO A 114 18.50 11.56 13.00
CA PRO A 114 17.30 12.37 12.72
C PRO A 114 16.72 12.09 11.31
N SER A 115 15.53 11.47 11.23
CA SER A 115 14.72 11.48 10.00
C SER A 115 13.48 12.38 10.11
N ILE A 116 13.24 13.04 11.25
CA ILE A 116 11.90 13.56 11.57
C ILE A 116 11.86 15.02 12.10
N ALA A 117 12.97 15.76 12.22
CA ALA A 117 12.85 17.21 12.50
C ALA A 117 14.07 17.99 12.03
N SER A 118 13.82 19.12 11.36
CA SER A 118 14.87 20.07 10.99
C SER A 118 15.57 20.60 12.25
N THR A 119 16.85 20.97 12.15
CA THR A 119 17.59 21.61 13.24
C THR A 119 16.84 22.83 13.81
N MET A 120 16.05 23.50 12.98
CA MET A 120 15.22 24.64 13.34
C MET A 120 14.03 24.28 14.24
N GLU A 121 13.39 23.13 14.02
CA GLU A 121 12.32 22.63 14.88
C GLU A 121 12.85 22.20 16.25
N TRP A 122 14.02 21.56 16.28
CA TRP A 122 14.73 21.25 17.52
C TRP A 122 15.09 22.50 18.31
N GLN A 123 15.60 23.53 17.63
CA GLN A 123 15.86 24.84 18.22
C GLN A 123 14.57 25.48 18.76
N ALA A 124 13.46 25.41 18.02
CA ALA A 124 12.18 25.99 18.43
C ALA A 124 11.55 25.25 19.64
N LEU A 125 11.59 23.91 19.65
CA LEU A 125 11.12 23.10 20.77
C LEU A 125 11.93 23.38 22.04
N PHE A 126 13.25 23.45 21.91
CA PHE A 126 14.13 23.77 23.03
C PHE A 126 13.93 25.20 23.54
N ARG A 127 13.83 26.18 22.63
CA ARG A 127 13.49 27.56 22.97
C ARG A 127 12.18 27.62 23.74
N ARG A 128 11.11 26.95 23.28
CA ARG A 128 9.82 26.89 24.01
C ARG A 128 9.95 26.31 25.42
N THR A 129 10.81 25.30 25.61
CA THR A 129 10.92 24.57 26.89
C THR A 129 11.74 25.34 27.93
N LEU A 130 12.80 26.02 27.49
CA LEU A 130 13.70 26.78 28.36
C LEU A 130 13.51 28.30 28.29
N HIS A 131 12.49 28.80 27.56
CA HIS A 131 12.16 30.22 27.48
C HIS A 131 12.05 30.84 28.88
N HIS A 132 12.84 31.88 29.16
CA HIS A 132 12.93 32.54 30.46
C HIS A 132 13.27 31.63 31.65
N LYS A 133 13.86 30.46 31.40
CA LYS A 133 14.44 29.58 32.42
C LYS A 133 15.95 29.77 32.50
N ILE A 134 16.50 29.39 33.65
CA ILE A 134 17.94 29.39 33.91
C ILE A 134 18.51 28.11 33.30
N ALA A 135 19.49 28.25 32.41
CA ALA A 135 20.32 27.15 31.93
C ALA A 135 21.70 27.24 32.59
N TYR A 136 22.28 26.08 32.93
CA TYR A 136 23.60 25.94 33.53
C TYR A 136 24.33 24.75 32.88
N LEU A 137 25.66 24.74 33.01
CA LEU A 137 26.50 23.69 32.43
C LEU A 137 26.09 22.31 32.99
N HIS A 138 26.04 21.29 32.13
CA HIS A 138 25.58 19.92 32.45
C HIS A 138 24.10 19.82 32.87
N LEU A 139 23.30 20.86 32.65
CA LEU A 139 21.85 20.73 32.77
C LEU A 139 21.38 19.65 31.79
N ARG A 140 20.80 18.58 32.34
CA ARG A 140 20.07 17.58 31.56
C ARG A 140 18.62 18.03 31.42
N THR A 141 18.00 17.64 30.32
CA THR A 141 16.58 17.86 30.11
C THR A 141 16.05 16.76 29.21
N THR A 142 14.95 16.15 29.61
CA THR A 142 14.26 15.20 28.74
C THR A 142 13.20 15.93 27.93
N GLN A 143 13.30 15.86 26.60
CA GLN A 143 12.26 16.34 25.70
C GLN A 143 11.52 15.18 25.09
N ARG A 144 10.20 15.32 25.04
CA ARG A 144 9.35 14.40 24.30
C ARG A 144 9.18 14.92 22.89
N VAL A 145 9.68 14.17 21.92
CA VAL A 145 9.46 14.43 20.50
C VAL A 145 8.60 13.30 19.96
N LEU A 146 7.38 13.65 19.54
CA LEU A 146 6.34 12.70 19.17
C LEU A 146 6.09 11.66 20.29
N THR A 147 6.45 10.41 20.04
CA THR A 147 6.28 9.26 20.93
C THR A 147 7.51 8.95 21.78
N HIS A 148 8.68 9.53 21.47
CA HIS A 148 9.96 9.20 22.10
C HIS A 148 10.40 10.27 23.10
N ARG A 149 11.02 9.84 24.20
CA ARG A 149 11.67 10.72 25.18
C ARG A 149 13.17 10.71 24.90
N ILE A 150 13.72 11.88 24.59
CA ILE A 150 15.13 12.08 24.26
C ILE A 150 15.74 12.93 25.37
N ALA A 151 16.88 12.49 25.91
CA ALA A 151 17.64 13.23 26.90
C ALA A 151 18.68 14.12 26.20
N LEU A 152 18.71 15.39 26.57
CA LEU A 152 19.67 16.39 26.09
C LEU A 152 20.49 16.89 27.28
N GLU A 153 21.77 17.19 27.06
CA GLU A 153 22.68 17.78 28.04
C GLU A 153 23.31 19.06 27.49
N VAL A 154 23.40 20.09 28.33
CA VAL A 154 24.07 21.36 28.02
C VAL A 154 25.58 21.21 28.20
N VAL A 155 26.33 21.34 27.11
CA VAL A 155 27.80 21.16 27.09
C VAL A 155 28.56 22.48 27.08
N ASN A 156 28.00 23.53 26.47
CA ASN A 156 28.63 24.85 26.52
C ASN A 156 27.61 26.00 26.54
N LEU A 157 27.97 27.10 27.19
CA LEU A 157 27.15 28.29 27.42
C LEU A 157 28.01 29.54 27.22
N SER A 158 27.58 30.45 26.35
CA SER A 158 28.23 31.76 26.17
C SER A 158 27.28 32.91 26.50
N VAL A 159 27.77 33.94 27.20
CA VAL A 159 26.99 35.11 27.63
C VAL A 159 27.19 36.28 26.68
N ALA A 160 26.14 37.09 26.49
CA ALA A 160 26.22 38.33 25.75
C ALA A 160 26.94 39.40 26.61
N SER A 161 28.14 39.83 26.23
CA SER A 161 28.77 41.02 26.83
C SER A 161 28.05 42.28 26.31
N GLN A 162 27.48 43.09 27.21
CA GLN A 162 26.97 44.41 26.82
C GLN A 162 28.15 45.38 26.64
N GLY A 163 28.50 45.66 25.38
CA GLY A 163 29.53 46.64 25.01
C GLY A 163 29.72 46.74 23.50
N GLU A 164 29.24 47.86 22.95
CA GLU A 164 29.56 48.54 21.68
C GLU A 164 29.63 47.74 20.35
N GLU A 165 28.77 48.15 19.42
CA GLU A 165 28.79 47.79 18.00
C GLU A 165 30.11 48.24 17.33
N SER A 166 31.01 47.30 17.05
CA SER A 166 31.87 47.35 15.85
C SER A 166 32.62 46.03 15.62
N SER A 167 32.51 45.53 14.38
CA SER A 167 33.39 44.61 13.64
C SER A 167 34.18 43.51 14.37
N THR A 168 33.95 42.27 13.88
CA THR A 168 34.83 41.08 13.87
C THR A 168 35.09 40.34 15.19
N SER A 169 34.55 39.12 15.27
CA SER A 169 34.79 38.04 16.25
C SER A 169 35.00 38.48 17.71
N ALA A 170 33.91 38.87 18.38
CA ALA A 170 33.90 39.00 19.84
C ALA A 170 34.21 37.65 20.49
N ALA A 171 35.25 37.61 21.33
CA ALA A 171 35.63 36.42 22.09
C ALA A 171 34.46 35.94 22.98
N GLU A 172 34.00 34.71 22.76
CA GLU A 172 32.98 34.08 23.60
C GLU A 172 33.56 33.85 25.00
N SER A 173 32.95 34.43 26.03
CA SER A 173 33.27 34.08 27.41
C SER A 173 32.38 32.94 27.87
N ASP A 174 33.00 31.83 28.24
CA ASP A 174 32.31 30.66 28.80
C ASP A 174 31.66 31.06 30.14
N ALA A 175 30.36 30.82 30.25
CA ALA A 175 29.59 31.13 31.44
C ALA A 175 29.06 29.84 32.08
N ALA A 176 29.14 29.75 33.40
CA ALA A 176 28.63 28.57 34.11
C ALA A 176 27.08 28.50 34.12
N TRP A 177 26.40 29.65 34.04
CA TRP A 177 24.93 29.75 34.10
C TRP A 177 24.41 31.06 33.49
N GLY A 178 23.16 31.07 33.02
CA GLY A 178 22.48 32.27 32.53
C GLY A 178 21.01 32.03 32.14
N ILE A 179 20.29 33.09 31.76
CA ILE A 179 18.89 32.99 31.30
C ILE A 179 18.84 32.84 29.78
N VAL A 180 18.03 31.89 29.32
CA VAL A 180 17.72 31.70 27.90
C VAL A 180 16.64 32.71 27.49
N THR A 181 16.92 33.47 26.43
CA THR A 181 16.02 34.47 25.83
C THR A 181 15.73 34.10 24.38
N ASP A 182 14.80 34.80 23.73
CA ASP A 182 14.46 34.56 22.31
C ASP A 182 15.65 34.77 21.37
N ALA A 183 16.59 35.63 21.77
CA ALA A 183 17.81 35.92 21.02
C ALA A 183 18.91 34.85 21.21
N THR A 184 18.73 33.89 22.13
CA THR A 184 19.72 32.85 22.40
C THR A 184 19.78 31.83 21.25
N GLU A 185 20.95 31.66 20.66
CA GLU A 185 21.23 30.69 19.60
C GLU A 185 21.44 29.29 20.20
N VAL A 186 20.70 28.29 19.74
CA VAL A 186 20.83 26.91 20.25
C VAL A 186 21.57 26.07 19.22
N ARG A 187 22.75 25.57 19.57
CA ARG A 187 23.61 24.74 18.71
C ARG A 187 23.55 23.28 19.18
N PHE A 188 23.52 22.33 18.24
CA PHE A 188 23.63 20.91 18.57
C PHE A 188 25.01 20.41 18.16
N TYR A 189 25.72 19.79 19.08
CA TYR A 189 27.02 19.19 18.81
C TYR A 189 26.82 17.73 18.37
N ASN A 190 27.27 17.43 17.15
CA ASN A 190 27.18 16.09 16.57
C ASN A 190 28.58 15.46 16.61
N HIS A 191 28.73 14.31 17.28
CA HIS A 191 30.04 13.70 17.57
C HIS A 191 30.86 13.29 16.32
N ASN A 192 30.28 13.33 15.12
CA ASN A 192 30.92 12.85 13.88
C ASN A 192 31.58 13.94 13.01
N ALA A 193 31.67 15.19 13.45
CA ALA A 193 32.22 16.29 12.64
C ALA A 193 33.72 16.58 12.83
N ALA A 194 34.52 15.60 13.29
CA ALA A 194 35.97 15.71 13.46
C ALA A 194 36.74 14.72 12.57
N ALA A 195 36.51 14.76 11.26
CA ALA A 195 37.40 14.13 10.27
C ALA A 195 37.25 14.84 8.90
N GLY A 196 37.91 15.98 8.74
CA GLY A 196 38.08 16.62 7.44
C GLY A 196 39.35 16.11 6.75
N VAL A 197 39.21 15.62 5.51
CA VAL A 197 40.29 15.66 4.51
C VAL A 197 39.70 16.18 3.20
N SER A 198 40.29 17.27 2.73
CA SER A 198 40.05 17.96 1.48
C SER A 198 40.69 17.23 0.29
N ILE A 199 39.97 17.10 -0.83
CA ILE A 199 40.59 16.96 -2.16
C ILE A 199 39.80 17.82 -3.14
N GLY A 200 40.49 18.79 -3.74
CA GLY A 200 39.98 19.69 -4.76
C GLY A 200 39.97 19.09 -6.16
N GLY A 201 39.03 19.59 -6.95
CA GLY A 201 39.09 19.87 -8.39
C GLY A 201 39.69 18.86 -9.37
N GLN A 202 38.84 18.27 -10.21
CA GLN A 202 39.12 18.17 -11.65
C GLN A 202 37.81 18.19 -12.46
N GLN A 203 37.74 19.16 -13.37
CA GLN A 203 36.68 19.34 -14.37
C GLN A 203 36.78 18.30 -15.50
N CYS A 204 35.61 18.00 -16.07
CA CYS A 204 35.33 17.58 -17.45
C CYS A 204 36.00 16.31 -18.02
N ALA A 205 35.15 15.33 -18.34
CA ALA A 205 35.15 14.72 -19.67
C ALA A 205 33.70 14.37 -20.08
N SER A 206 33.15 15.19 -20.97
CA SER A 206 32.00 14.83 -21.79
C SER A 206 32.45 13.78 -22.81
N THR A 207 31.92 12.57 -22.74
CA THR A 207 31.96 11.61 -23.84
C THR A 207 30.53 11.28 -24.23
N GLY A 208 30.12 11.85 -25.36
CA GLY A 208 28.85 11.54 -25.99
C GLY A 208 28.84 10.09 -26.47
N LEU A 209 27.73 9.41 -26.24
CA LEU A 209 27.37 8.17 -26.90
C LEU A 209 25.87 8.23 -27.22
N GLY A 210 25.60 8.39 -28.52
CA GLY A 210 24.47 7.79 -29.22
C GLY A 210 23.06 8.09 -28.71
N ARG A 211 22.48 9.20 -29.20
CA ARG A 211 21.06 9.19 -29.53
C ARG A 211 20.82 8.10 -30.57
N SER A 212 20.21 6.98 -30.17
CA SER A 212 19.59 6.03 -31.08
C SER A 212 18.41 5.34 -30.38
N ALA A 213 17.21 5.81 -30.74
CA ALA A 213 15.97 5.04 -30.87
C ALA A 213 15.66 3.98 -29.80
N VAL A 214 14.90 4.39 -28.77
CA VAL A 214 13.77 3.61 -28.26
C VAL A 214 12.61 4.58 -27.99
N GLU A 215 12.10 5.17 -29.06
CA GLU A 215 10.72 5.69 -29.08
C GLU A 215 9.81 4.48 -29.11
N THR A 216 9.11 4.21 -28.00
CA THR A 216 7.74 3.66 -27.90
C THR A 216 7.52 3.02 -26.53
N CYS A 217 7.17 3.85 -25.54
CA CYS A 217 6.33 3.50 -24.39
C CYS A 217 5.79 4.81 -23.80
N GLN A 218 4.74 5.37 -24.41
CA GLN A 218 3.98 6.54 -23.96
C GLN A 218 4.80 7.70 -23.35
N GLU A 219 5.90 8.07 -24.00
CA GLU A 219 6.42 9.43 -23.88
C GLU A 219 5.60 10.32 -24.81
N GLY A 220 5.02 11.39 -24.26
CA GLY A 220 4.40 12.44 -25.07
C GLY A 220 2.92 12.70 -24.81
N VAL A 221 2.55 13.00 -23.55
CA VAL A 221 1.67 14.17 -23.38
C VAL A 221 2.61 15.32 -23.06
N PRO A 222 2.95 16.21 -24.02
CA PRO A 222 3.71 17.40 -23.70
C PRO A 222 2.95 18.15 -22.61
N PHE A 223 3.65 18.55 -21.55
CA PHE A 223 3.12 19.47 -20.55
C PHE A 223 2.50 20.63 -21.33
N CYS A 224 1.17 20.77 -21.31
CA CYS A 224 0.53 21.93 -21.91
C CYS A 224 1.09 23.13 -21.14
N SER A 225 1.96 23.90 -21.81
CA SER A 225 2.72 25.04 -21.28
C SER A 225 1.82 26.22 -20.85
N GLY A 226 0.57 25.97 -20.45
CA GLY A 226 -0.40 26.94 -19.98
C GLY A 226 -1.40 26.39 -18.94
N CYS A 227 -1.32 25.13 -18.51
CA CYS A 227 -2.20 24.60 -17.45
C CYS A 227 -1.50 24.69 -16.09
N LEU A 228 -2.03 25.51 -15.19
CA LEU A 228 -1.54 25.67 -13.81
C LEU A 228 -1.85 24.47 -12.91
N CYS A 229 -2.84 23.65 -13.26
CA CYS A 229 -3.29 22.52 -12.46
C CYS A 229 -3.40 21.26 -13.33
N THR A 230 -2.81 20.15 -12.87
CA THR A 230 -2.88 18.84 -13.53
C THR A 230 -3.27 17.76 -12.53
N LEU A 231 -4.25 16.93 -12.88
CA LEU A 231 -4.65 15.78 -12.06
C LEU A 231 -4.25 14.48 -12.74
N VAL A 232 -3.52 13.64 -12.00
CA VAL A 232 -3.17 12.29 -12.39
C VAL A 232 -4.20 11.34 -11.81
N VAL A 233 -4.88 10.61 -12.70
CA VAL A 233 -5.95 9.68 -12.37
C VAL A 233 -5.53 8.27 -12.74
N GLY A 234 -5.84 7.29 -11.91
CA GLY A 234 -5.56 5.90 -12.26
C GLY A 234 -5.82 4.93 -11.11
N GLY A 235 -5.96 3.64 -11.45
CA GLY A 235 -6.20 2.58 -10.47
C GLY A 235 -5.14 2.52 -9.35
N THR A 236 -5.41 1.77 -8.31
CA THR A 236 -4.40 1.53 -7.27
C THR A 236 -3.22 0.78 -7.87
N GLY A 237 -1.99 1.16 -7.49
CA GLY A 237 -0.77 0.46 -7.92
C GLY A 237 -0.27 0.75 -9.35
N VAL A 238 -0.91 1.64 -10.13
CA VAL A 238 -0.45 2.04 -11.49
C VAL A 238 0.75 3.00 -11.49
N GLY A 239 1.35 3.28 -10.33
CA GLY A 239 2.53 4.14 -10.24
C GLY A 239 2.27 5.65 -10.25
N LYS A 240 1.08 6.12 -9.83
CA LYS A 240 0.76 7.56 -9.73
C LYS A 240 1.81 8.36 -8.96
N SER A 241 2.17 7.93 -7.76
CA SER A 241 3.20 8.57 -6.93
C SER A 241 4.56 8.62 -7.64
N ARG A 242 4.93 7.54 -8.35
CA ARG A 242 6.17 7.47 -9.13
C ARG A 242 6.15 8.45 -10.31
N TRP A 243 5.01 8.57 -11.01
CA TRP A 243 4.82 9.55 -12.06
C TRP A 243 4.95 10.98 -11.53
N LEU A 244 4.38 11.27 -10.35
CA LEU A 244 4.55 12.55 -9.65
C LEU A 244 6.03 12.82 -9.37
N SER A 245 6.77 11.84 -8.84
CA SER A 245 8.20 12.02 -8.52
C SER A 245 9.08 12.31 -9.73
N LEU A 246 8.75 11.78 -10.90
CA LEU A 246 9.47 12.06 -12.15
C LEU A 246 9.20 13.48 -12.69
N HIS A 247 7.99 14.00 -12.49
CA HIS A 247 7.57 15.31 -13.00
C HIS A 247 7.73 16.44 -11.97
N ALA A 248 8.00 16.10 -10.70
CA ALA A 248 8.24 17.03 -9.61
C ALA A 248 9.50 16.63 -8.81
N PRO A 249 10.71 16.74 -9.41
CA PRO A 249 11.95 16.32 -8.76
C PRO A 249 12.27 17.18 -7.53
N THR A 250 12.59 16.54 -6.41
CA THR A 250 13.04 17.20 -5.18
C THR A 250 14.41 17.85 -5.41
N ALA A 251 14.49 19.18 -5.29
CA ALA A 251 15.76 19.89 -5.21
C ALA A 251 16.29 19.82 -3.78
N SER A 252 17.51 19.31 -3.56
CA SER A 252 18.18 19.33 -2.26
C SER A 252 18.68 20.76 -1.93
N HIS A 253 18.30 21.30 -0.77
CA HIS A 253 18.66 22.66 -0.30
C HIS A 253 20.17 22.98 -0.28
N THR A 254 21.05 21.99 -0.28
CA THR A 254 22.52 22.16 -0.29
C THR A 254 23.08 22.88 -1.53
N GLU A 255 22.32 22.99 -2.63
CA GLU A 255 22.77 23.67 -3.85
C GLU A 255 22.40 25.18 -3.88
N GLN A 256 21.48 25.64 -3.03
CA GLN A 256 21.04 27.05 -3.00
C GLN A 256 22.11 28.00 -2.42
N GLN A 257 22.94 27.54 -1.48
CA GLN A 257 24.01 28.37 -0.93
C GLN A 257 25.10 28.68 -1.98
N ARG A 258 25.29 27.82 -2.98
CA ARG A 258 26.34 28.01 -4.00
C ARG A 258 25.94 28.99 -5.11
N HIS A 259 24.65 29.19 -5.35
CA HIS A 259 24.18 30.04 -6.44
C HIS A 259 24.05 31.52 -6.08
N MET A 260 24.04 31.88 -4.78
CA MET A 260 24.12 33.29 -4.34
C MET A 260 25.50 33.92 -4.62
N ASP A 261 26.56 33.12 -4.74
CA ASP A 261 27.94 33.61 -4.92
C ASP A 261 28.40 33.67 -6.39
N ALA A 262 27.59 33.21 -7.36
CA ALA A 262 28.02 33.09 -8.75
C ALA A 262 27.20 34.00 -9.70
N SER A 263 27.54 35.29 -9.71
CA SER A 263 27.15 36.18 -10.80
C SER A 263 28.24 36.20 -11.88
N THR A 264 28.06 35.44 -12.98
CA THR A 264 28.42 35.77 -14.38
C THR A 264 28.48 34.53 -15.30
N SER A 265 27.51 34.40 -16.22
CA SER A 265 27.66 34.04 -17.65
C SER A 265 26.33 33.46 -18.22
N PRO A 266 26.01 33.70 -19.52
CA PRO A 266 24.72 33.31 -20.07
C PRO A 266 24.72 31.94 -20.77
N ALA A 267 23.65 31.20 -20.52
CA ALA A 267 22.93 30.25 -21.38
C ALA A 267 23.71 29.15 -22.15
N THR A 268 23.57 27.91 -21.66
CA THR A 268 23.25 26.74 -22.51
C THR A 268 22.09 25.98 -21.89
N ALA A 269 21.17 25.49 -22.71
CA ALA A 269 19.85 24.97 -22.33
C ALA A 269 19.93 23.75 -21.39
N ALA A 270 19.70 23.98 -20.11
CA ALA A 270 19.40 22.97 -19.08
C ALA A 270 18.11 23.40 -18.38
N GLY A 271 17.15 22.48 -18.25
CA GLY A 271 15.80 22.77 -17.74
C GLY A 271 15.83 23.52 -16.41
N SER A 272 15.05 24.62 -16.33
CA SER A 272 14.87 25.41 -15.12
C SER A 272 14.32 24.52 -13.99
N ARG A 273 15.13 24.18 -13.00
CA ARG A 273 14.72 23.40 -11.83
C ARG A 273 13.76 24.25 -10.99
N ARG A 274 12.46 23.94 -11.05
CA ARG A 274 11.42 24.56 -10.21
C ARG A 274 11.54 24.07 -8.77
N TYR A 275 11.26 24.94 -7.81
CA TYR A 275 11.13 24.55 -6.40
C TYR A 275 9.95 23.58 -6.25
N THR A 276 10.12 22.43 -5.61
CA THR A 276 9.05 21.44 -5.45
C THR A 276 8.66 21.28 -3.99
N GLU A 277 7.40 21.54 -3.68
CA GLU A 277 6.81 21.34 -2.35
C GLU A 277 5.93 20.08 -2.37
N TRP A 278 6.25 19.09 -1.53
CA TRP A 278 5.51 17.84 -1.42
C TRP A 278 4.50 17.89 -0.28
N VAL A 279 3.25 17.57 -0.59
CA VAL A 279 2.17 17.44 0.39
C VAL A 279 1.79 15.97 0.52
N HIS A 280 2.23 15.39 1.62
CA HIS A 280 1.87 14.04 2.03
C HIS A 280 0.58 14.12 2.89
N VAL A 281 -0.52 13.59 2.36
CA VAL A 281 -1.85 13.76 2.97
C VAL A 281 -1.98 13.06 4.33
N ASP A 282 -1.20 12.01 4.55
CA ASP A 282 -1.06 11.29 5.82
C ASP A 282 -0.34 12.12 6.91
N GLN A 283 0.47 13.11 6.51
CA GLN A 283 1.17 14.01 7.42
C GLN A 283 0.34 15.27 7.76
N LEU A 284 -0.78 15.50 7.07
CA LEU A 284 -1.66 16.60 7.40
C LEU A 284 -2.36 16.37 8.73
N PRO A 285 -2.60 17.43 9.53
CA PRO A 285 -3.33 17.28 10.79
C PRO A 285 -4.75 16.77 10.52
N GLN A 286 -5.06 15.58 11.06
CA GLN A 286 -6.38 14.93 10.97
C GLN A 286 -6.89 14.65 12.40
N GLY A 287 -8.07 15.21 12.75
CA GLY A 287 -8.78 14.91 14.01
C GLY A 287 -9.09 16.12 14.90
N GLU A 288 -10.03 15.94 15.83
CA GLU A 288 -10.55 16.99 16.74
C GLU A 288 -9.51 17.53 17.75
N GLY A 289 -8.35 16.90 17.87
CA GLY A 289 -7.28 17.27 18.81
C GLY A 289 -6.12 18.07 18.22
N SER A 290 -6.14 18.40 16.92
CA SER A 290 -5.11 19.25 16.30
C SER A 290 -5.44 20.73 16.48
N GLU A 291 -4.49 21.53 16.98
CA GLU A 291 -4.63 22.99 17.09
C GLU A 291 -4.72 23.67 15.71
N VAL A 292 -4.18 23.03 14.67
CA VAL A 292 -4.14 23.54 13.29
C VAL A 292 -5.04 22.69 12.40
N THR A 293 -5.90 23.35 11.63
CA THR A 293 -6.79 22.68 10.66
C THR A 293 -6.03 22.27 9.40
N THR A 294 -6.50 21.22 8.71
CA THR A 294 -5.96 20.78 7.42
C THR A 294 -5.94 21.91 6.38
N ALA A 295 -6.97 22.78 6.40
CA ALA A 295 -7.06 23.93 5.49
C ALA A 295 -5.97 24.97 5.74
N THR A 296 -5.64 25.27 7.01
CA THR A 296 -4.54 26.19 7.34
C THR A 296 -3.18 25.63 6.96
N ALA A 297 -2.95 24.32 7.15
CA ALA A 297 -1.72 23.67 6.71
C ALA A 297 -1.55 23.76 5.19
N LEU A 298 -2.61 23.51 4.42
CA LEU A 298 -2.59 23.67 2.96
C LEU A 298 -2.32 25.12 2.55
N HIS A 299 -2.95 26.09 3.21
CA HIS A 299 -2.73 27.51 2.94
C HIS A 299 -1.25 27.90 3.12
N GLU A 300 -0.60 27.44 4.20
CA GLU A 300 0.81 27.70 4.45
C GLU A 300 1.72 27.10 3.35
N VAL A 301 1.45 25.88 2.91
CA VAL A 301 2.14 25.24 1.77
C VAL A 301 2.02 26.10 0.51
N PHE A 302 0.82 26.57 0.18
CA PHE A 302 0.60 27.44 -0.97
C PHE A 302 1.28 28.81 -0.82
N GLU A 303 1.31 29.39 0.39
CA GLU A 303 2.09 30.61 0.65
C GLU A 303 3.59 30.41 0.43
N ARG A 304 4.17 29.32 0.93
CA ARG A 304 5.59 29.00 0.71
C ARG A 304 5.89 28.81 -0.77
N ALA A 305 5.02 28.12 -1.50
CA ALA A 305 5.14 27.94 -2.95
C ALA A 305 5.02 29.27 -3.71
N ARG A 306 4.13 30.18 -3.28
CA ARG A 306 4.02 31.55 -3.84
C ARG A 306 5.29 32.36 -3.63
N GLN A 307 5.87 32.30 -2.44
CA GLN A 307 7.12 33.00 -2.10
C GLN A 307 8.33 32.46 -2.90
N SER A 308 8.28 31.18 -3.28
CA SER A 308 9.37 30.45 -3.94
C SER A 308 9.17 30.28 -5.46
N ALA A 309 8.31 31.09 -6.08
CA ALA A 309 8.03 30.98 -7.52
C ALA A 309 9.30 31.25 -8.37
N PRO A 310 9.62 30.43 -9.39
CA PRO A 310 8.80 29.38 -9.98
C PRO A 310 8.79 28.05 -9.18
N ALA A 311 7.59 27.58 -8.81
CA ALA A 311 7.40 26.44 -7.92
C ALA A 311 6.41 25.38 -8.46
N THR A 312 6.43 24.19 -7.91
CA THR A 312 5.50 23.09 -8.19
C THR A 312 5.04 22.47 -6.87
N VAL A 313 3.73 22.43 -6.65
CA VAL A 313 3.13 21.77 -5.49
C VAL A 313 2.64 20.38 -5.92
N ALA A 314 3.18 19.33 -5.32
CA ALA A 314 2.80 17.95 -5.58
C ALA A 314 1.95 17.42 -4.41
N ILE A 315 0.71 17.01 -4.67
CA ILE A 315 -0.22 16.46 -3.67
C ILE A 315 -0.53 15.01 -4.04
N ASP A 316 -0.08 14.05 -3.22
CA ASP A 316 -0.42 12.65 -3.45
C ASP A 316 -1.74 12.26 -2.76
N ASP A 317 -2.51 11.37 -3.39
CA ASP A 317 -3.78 10.85 -2.87
C ASP A 317 -4.80 11.91 -2.37
N LEU A 318 -5.02 12.96 -3.17
CA LEU A 318 -5.93 14.08 -2.87
C LEU A 318 -7.36 13.66 -2.47
N HIS A 319 -7.84 12.54 -2.99
CA HIS A 319 -9.16 11.96 -2.65
C HIS A 319 -9.37 11.65 -1.15
N LEU A 320 -8.30 11.49 -0.37
CA LEU A 320 -8.39 11.22 1.07
C LEU A 320 -8.86 12.45 1.87
N ILE A 321 -8.61 13.66 1.37
CA ILE A 321 -9.00 14.92 2.02
C ILE A 321 -10.13 15.66 1.29
N CYS A 322 -10.29 15.44 -0.01
CA CYS A 322 -11.28 16.12 -0.85
C CYS A 322 -12.24 15.14 -1.55
N GLY A 323 -12.55 14.00 -0.92
CA GLY A 323 -13.37 12.94 -1.51
C GLY A 323 -14.88 13.19 -1.45
N ARG A 324 -15.63 12.70 -2.46
CA ARG A 324 -17.12 12.65 -2.46
C ARG A 324 -17.67 11.54 -1.58
N GLU A 325 -16.98 10.42 -1.52
CA GLU A 325 -17.38 9.24 -0.75
C GLU A 325 -16.73 9.29 0.63
N ALA A 326 -17.53 9.54 1.66
CA ALA A 326 -17.08 9.52 3.05
C ALA A 326 -17.93 8.52 3.85
N SER A 327 -17.29 7.75 4.73
CA SER A 327 -17.93 6.69 5.53
C SER A 327 -18.97 7.22 6.52
N SER A 328 -18.90 8.51 6.86
CA SER A 328 -19.88 9.18 7.73
C SER A 328 -20.31 10.54 7.17
N ALA A 329 -21.52 10.98 7.54
CA ALA A 329 -22.02 12.31 7.18
C ALA A 329 -21.16 13.44 7.78
N GLY A 330 -20.57 13.21 8.97
CA GLY A 330 -19.64 14.13 9.63
C GLY A 330 -18.33 14.33 8.87
N SER A 331 -17.77 13.27 8.27
CA SER A 331 -16.57 13.40 7.44
C SER A 331 -16.83 14.14 6.12
N ARG A 332 -18.04 14.06 5.56
CA ARG A 332 -18.33 14.63 4.23
C ARG A 332 -18.34 16.15 4.22
N TRP A 333 -18.93 16.79 5.23
CA TRP A 333 -18.96 18.26 5.31
C TRP A 333 -17.57 18.84 5.51
N ALA A 334 -16.73 18.18 6.34
CA ALA A 334 -15.36 18.60 6.59
C ALA A 334 -14.49 18.48 5.33
N MET A 335 -14.58 17.35 4.61
CA MET A 335 -13.88 17.16 3.33
C MET A 335 -14.31 18.17 2.28
N SER A 336 -15.61 18.48 2.19
CA SER A 336 -16.11 19.49 1.26
C SER A 336 -15.60 20.89 1.60
N LEU A 337 -15.50 21.24 2.89
CA LEU A 337 -14.94 22.52 3.32
C LEU A 337 -13.46 22.65 2.96
N ILE A 338 -12.67 21.59 3.13
CA ILE A 338 -11.27 21.54 2.69
C ILE A 338 -11.18 21.67 1.15
N ALA A 339 -12.05 21.00 0.41
CA ALA A 339 -12.08 21.10 -1.06
C ALA A 339 -12.38 22.52 -1.55
N HIS A 340 -13.29 23.24 -0.90
CA HIS A 340 -13.56 24.65 -1.22
C HIS A 340 -12.38 25.57 -0.88
N ALA A 341 -11.71 25.32 0.25
CA ALA A 341 -10.50 26.07 0.63
C ALA A 341 -9.38 25.86 -0.39
N LEU A 342 -9.14 24.62 -0.81
CA LEU A 342 -8.18 24.30 -1.86
C LEU A 342 -8.56 24.95 -3.20
N ALA A 343 -9.83 24.89 -3.59
CA ALA A 343 -10.30 25.54 -4.81
C ALA A 343 -10.06 27.06 -4.80
N ALA A 344 -10.24 27.71 -3.65
CA ALA A 344 -9.95 29.14 -3.49
C ALA A 344 -8.46 29.46 -3.68
N GLU A 345 -7.55 28.66 -3.12
CA GLU A 345 -6.10 28.82 -3.33
C GLU A 345 -5.71 28.66 -4.81
N LEU A 346 -6.27 27.65 -5.49
CA LEU A 346 -5.99 27.41 -6.90
C LEU A 346 -6.50 28.56 -7.79
N LEU A 347 -7.68 29.09 -7.50
CA LEU A 347 -8.22 30.26 -8.19
C LEU A 347 -7.39 31.52 -7.92
N ASP A 348 -6.88 31.70 -6.69
CA ASP A 348 -5.99 32.82 -6.34
C ASP A 348 -4.69 32.76 -7.16
N LEU A 349 -4.06 31.58 -7.27
CA LEU A 349 -2.88 31.37 -8.13
C LEU A 349 -3.14 31.74 -9.59
N GLN A 350 -4.30 31.34 -10.13
CA GLN A 350 -4.71 31.68 -11.50
C GLN A 350 -4.92 33.18 -11.68
N SER A 351 -5.56 33.84 -10.72
CA SER A 351 -5.85 35.28 -10.78
C SER A 351 -4.57 36.12 -10.79
N ARG A 352 -3.54 35.70 -10.03
CA ARG A 352 -2.26 36.41 -9.89
C ARG A 352 -1.25 36.08 -10.99
N ARG A 353 -1.51 35.07 -11.84
CA ARG A 353 -0.61 34.59 -12.90
C ARG A 353 0.81 34.27 -12.41
N LEU A 354 0.93 33.70 -11.21
CA LEU A 354 2.20 33.24 -10.67
C LEU A 354 2.64 31.94 -11.37
N ASP A 355 3.95 31.74 -11.59
CA ASP A 355 4.48 30.49 -12.16
C ASP A 355 4.56 29.38 -11.10
N VAL A 356 3.39 28.98 -10.58
CA VAL A 356 3.23 27.90 -9.60
C VAL A 356 2.33 26.83 -10.19
N GLY A 357 2.92 25.68 -10.54
CA GLY A 357 2.18 24.51 -11.01
C GLY A 357 1.67 23.66 -9.86
N VAL A 358 0.48 23.08 -9.98
CA VAL A 358 -0.07 22.13 -8.99
C VAL A 358 -0.35 20.80 -9.67
N ILE A 359 0.23 19.74 -9.12
CA ILE A 359 0.05 18.37 -9.62
C ILE A 359 -0.54 17.53 -8.49
N ALA A 360 -1.68 16.90 -8.74
CA ALA A 360 -2.36 16.07 -7.75
C ALA A 360 -2.60 14.64 -8.26
N SER A 361 -2.68 13.67 -7.35
CA SER A 361 -3.02 12.26 -7.64
C SER A 361 -4.37 11.86 -7.04
N ALA A 362 -5.19 11.14 -7.79
CA ALA A 362 -6.47 10.59 -7.35
C ALA A 362 -6.79 9.26 -8.07
N PRO A 363 -7.67 8.40 -7.52
CA PRO A 363 -8.06 7.15 -8.16
C PRO A 363 -8.94 7.37 -9.40
N THR A 364 -9.94 8.24 -9.30
CA THR A 364 -10.84 8.64 -10.40
C THR A 364 -11.17 10.12 -10.29
N LEU A 365 -11.49 10.79 -11.41
CA LEU A 365 -11.98 12.17 -11.35
C LEU A 365 -13.28 12.28 -10.53
N ALA A 366 -14.14 11.26 -10.62
CA ALA A 366 -15.40 11.19 -9.88
C ALA A 366 -15.24 11.01 -8.36
N SER A 367 -14.06 10.58 -7.89
CA SER A 367 -13.78 10.41 -6.45
C SER A 367 -13.67 11.74 -5.71
N LEU A 368 -13.36 12.84 -6.43
CA LEU A 368 -13.14 14.17 -5.86
C LEU A 368 -14.46 14.97 -5.76
N ASP A 369 -14.47 15.94 -4.85
CA ASP A 369 -15.56 16.92 -4.71
C ASP A 369 -15.80 17.67 -6.03
N ALA A 370 -17.08 17.93 -6.32
CA ALA A 370 -17.51 18.55 -7.57
C ALA A 370 -16.85 19.92 -7.81
N CYS A 371 -16.54 20.68 -6.74
CA CYS A 371 -15.90 22.00 -6.86
C CYS A 371 -14.50 21.93 -7.51
N LEU A 372 -13.76 20.83 -7.31
CA LEU A 372 -12.41 20.64 -7.86
C LEU A 372 -12.43 20.09 -9.29
N THR A 373 -13.53 19.44 -9.69
CA THR A 373 -13.69 18.82 -11.02
C THR A 373 -14.03 19.81 -12.14
N VAL A 374 -14.18 21.09 -11.83
CA VAL A 374 -14.49 22.14 -12.82
C VAL A 374 -13.33 22.29 -13.82
N ALA A 375 -13.65 22.55 -15.09
CA ALA A 375 -12.69 22.69 -16.18
C ALA A 375 -11.63 23.79 -15.96
N THR A 376 -11.93 24.79 -15.12
CA THR A 376 -10.98 25.84 -14.74
C THR A 376 -9.91 25.36 -13.77
N LEU A 377 -10.14 24.28 -13.02
CA LEU A 377 -9.22 23.70 -12.05
C LEU A 377 -8.64 22.39 -12.58
N PHE A 378 -8.85 21.27 -11.88
CA PHE A 378 -8.34 19.97 -12.27
C PHE A 378 -9.09 19.33 -13.44
N GLY A 379 -10.30 19.80 -13.75
CA GLY A 379 -11.09 19.27 -14.88
C GLY A 379 -10.52 19.63 -16.26
N GLY A 380 -9.63 20.62 -16.36
CA GLY A 380 -9.05 21.07 -17.63
C GLY A 380 -7.85 20.27 -18.10
N SER A 381 -7.13 19.60 -17.19
CA SER A 381 -5.91 18.83 -17.49
C SER A 381 -5.86 17.57 -16.64
N VAL A 382 -6.37 16.47 -17.20
CA VAL A 382 -6.42 15.16 -16.54
C VAL A 382 -5.54 14.16 -17.31
N VAL A 383 -4.54 13.61 -16.64
CA VAL A 383 -3.67 12.55 -17.16
C VAL A 383 -4.17 11.23 -16.58
N THR A 384 -4.58 10.29 -17.44
CA THR A 384 -5.04 8.97 -16.99
C THR A 384 -3.92 7.94 -17.14
N LEU A 385 -3.47 7.37 -16.03
CA LEU A 385 -2.56 6.23 -16.00
C LEU A 385 -3.38 4.94 -16.04
N GLU A 386 -3.29 4.24 -17.17
CA GLU A 386 -3.89 2.93 -17.34
C GLU A 386 -2.94 1.81 -16.86
N MET A 387 -3.50 0.65 -16.54
CA MET A 387 -2.70 -0.54 -16.21
C MET A 387 -2.00 -1.06 -17.49
N PRO A 388 -0.76 -1.58 -17.37
CA PRO A 388 -0.02 -2.09 -18.52
C PRO A 388 -0.73 -3.32 -19.13
N SER A 389 -1.38 -3.10 -20.27
CA SER A 389 -2.24 -4.08 -20.93
C SER A 389 -1.42 -5.03 -21.81
N GLY A 390 -0.39 -4.49 -22.48
CA GLY A 390 0.48 -5.23 -23.37
C GLY A 390 1.65 -5.92 -22.67
N PRO A 391 2.13 -7.08 -23.19
CA PRO A 391 3.37 -7.69 -22.69
C PRO A 391 4.58 -6.77 -22.87
N GLN A 392 4.62 -5.97 -23.95
CA GLN A 392 5.67 -4.98 -24.18
C GLN A 392 5.65 -3.84 -23.15
N GLU A 393 4.47 -3.36 -22.76
CA GLU A 393 4.33 -2.34 -21.71
C GLU A 393 4.80 -2.88 -20.35
N ARG A 394 4.42 -4.13 -20.02
CA ARG A 394 4.89 -4.79 -18.80
C ARG A 394 6.41 -5.02 -18.81
N LEU A 395 6.97 -5.39 -19.96
CA LEU A 395 8.43 -5.50 -20.13
C LEU A 395 9.12 -4.16 -19.88
N ALA A 396 8.59 -3.06 -20.42
CA ALA A 396 9.12 -1.72 -20.18
C ALA A 396 9.05 -1.35 -18.70
N CYS A 397 7.95 -1.65 -18.01
CA CYS A 397 7.85 -1.47 -16.56
C CYS A 397 8.90 -2.29 -15.80
N LEU A 398 9.13 -3.56 -16.17
CA LEU A 398 10.16 -4.41 -15.56
C LEU A 398 11.56 -3.84 -15.77
N ARG A 399 11.90 -3.41 -16.99
CA ARG A 399 13.18 -2.74 -17.31
C ARG A 399 13.38 -1.51 -16.45
N MET A 400 12.34 -0.69 -16.32
CA MET A 400 12.37 0.52 -15.50
C MET A 400 12.54 0.20 -14.01
N CYS A 401 11.99 -0.90 -13.49
CA CYS A 401 12.21 -1.32 -12.10
C CYS A 401 13.64 -1.83 -11.88
N LEU A 402 14.22 -2.55 -12.84
CA LEU A 402 15.60 -3.03 -12.77
C LEU A 402 16.62 -1.89 -12.80
N LEU A 403 16.35 -0.84 -13.60
CA LEU A 403 17.16 0.38 -13.64
C LEU A 403 17.14 1.14 -12.31
N GLU A 404 15.98 1.26 -11.65
CA GLU A 404 15.85 1.94 -10.36
C GLU A 404 16.63 1.26 -9.24
N LEU A 405 16.68 -0.07 -9.26
CA LEU A 405 17.49 -0.85 -8.32
C LEU A 405 19.00 -0.78 -8.64
N ARG A 406 19.41 0.04 -9.62
CA ARG A 406 20.79 0.21 -10.11
C ARG A 406 21.50 -1.10 -10.43
N LEU A 407 20.73 -2.13 -10.80
CA LEU A 407 21.26 -3.47 -11.12
C LEU A 407 22.06 -3.47 -12.45
N ASN A 408 21.96 -2.40 -13.24
CA ASN A 408 22.64 -2.27 -14.54
C ASN A 408 23.99 -1.52 -14.50
N ASP A 409 24.38 -0.90 -13.38
CA ASP A 409 25.65 -0.14 -13.27
C ASP A 409 26.87 -1.01 -12.91
N SER A 410 26.66 -2.30 -12.64
CA SER A 410 27.75 -3.21 -12.29
C SER A 410 28.22 -4.00 -13.51
N ALA A 411 29.48 -3.83 -13.88
CA ALA A 411 30.22 -4.62 -14.87
C ALA A 411 30.43 -6.10 -14.44
N ALA A 412 29.37 -6.80 -14.01
CA ALA A 412 29.41 -8.15 -13.49
C ALA A 412 28.19 -9.00 -13.95
N GLY A 413 28.28 -9.54 -15.17
CA GLY A 413 27.61 -10.77 -15.59
C GLY A 413 26.17 -10.67 -16.18
N PRO A 414 25.76 -11.66 -17.00
CA PRO A 414 24.41 -11.73 -17.57
C PRO A 414 23.47 -12.38 -16.54
N GLY A 415 22.91 -11.61 -15.62
CA GLY A 415 21.98 -12.16 -14.62
C GLY A 415 20.61 -12.50 -15.21
N LEU A 416 20.08 -11.59 -16.03
CA LEU A 416 18.73 -11.67 -16.57
C LEU A 416 18.75 -11.67 -18.09
N SER A 417 18.21 -12.72 -18.69
CA SER A 417 18.01 -12.78 -20.13
C SER A 417 16.78 -11.97 -20.53
N GLU A 418 16.87 -11.26 -21.65
CA GLU A 418 15.73 -10.52 -22.20
C GLU A 418 14.55 -11.44 -22.54
N ALA A 419 14.85 -12.69 -22.94
CA ALA A 419 13.87 -13.75 -23.15
C ALA A 419 13.11 -14.11 -21.86
N CYS A 420 13.79 -14.20 -20.72
CA CYS A 420 13.12 -14.49 -19.45
C CYS A 420 12.24 -13.32 -18.98
N LEU A 421 12.67 -12.08 -19.19
CA LEU A 421 11.85 -10.90 -18.88
C LEU A 421 10.58 -10.86 -19.74
N LEU A 422 10.68 -11.21 -21.02
CA LEU A 422 9.53 -11.35 -21.91
C LEU A 422 8.60 -12.48 -21.46
N GLU A 423 9.14 -13.64 -21.12
CA GLU A 423 8.38 -14.79 -20.60
C GLU A 423 7.59 -14.43 -19.33
N VAL A 424 8.23 -13.71 -18.39
CA VAL A 424 7.59 -13.24 -17.15
C VAL A 424 6.56 -12.16 -17.44
N ALA A 425 6.84 -11.23 -18.36
CA ALA A 425 5.89 -10.20 -18.78
C ALA A 425 4.66 -10.80 -19.47
N GLU A 426 4.82 -11.86 -20.26
CA GLU A 426 3.71 -12.61 -20.83
C GLU A 426 2.87 -13.27 -19.73
N ARG A 427 3.49 -13.89 -18.72
CA ARG A 427 2.77 -14.53 -17.61
C ARG A 427 2.11 -13.55 -16.63
N ALA A 428 2.65 -12.34 -16.48
CA ALA A 428 2.19 -11.34 -15.51
C ALA A 428 0.90 -10.60 -15.95
N HIS A 429 -0.12 -11.33 -16.39
CA HIS A 429 -1.40 -10.73 -16.77
C HIS A 429 -2.13 -10.12 -15.57
N GLY A 430 -2.60 -8.87 -15.72
CA GLY A 430 -3.30 -8.16 -14.65
C GLY A 430 -2.40 -7.64 -13.52
N PHE A 431 -1.07 -7.72 -13.66
CA PHE A 431 -0.14 -7.11 -12.72
C PHE A 431 -0.14 -5.59 -12.89
N THR A 432 -0.28 -4.88 -11.78
CA THR A 432 -0.05 -3.43 -11.74
C THR A 432 1.45 -3.13 -11.76
N GLN A 433 1.82 -1.87 -12.02
CA GLN A 433 3.23 -1.46 -11.94
C GLN A 433 3.85 -1.74 -10.56
N ARG A 434 3.07 -1.58 -9.48
CA ARG A 434 3.47 -1.95 -8.12
C ARG A 434 3.69 -3.46 -7.96
N ASP A 435 2.87 -4.29 -8.59
CA ASP A 435 3.04 -5.74 -8.54
C ASP A 435 4.29 -6.19 -9.30
N LEU A 436 4.58 -5.58 -10.45
CA LEU A 436 5.82 -5.81 -11.19
C LEU A 436 7.05 -5.38 -10.38
N HIS A 437 6.99 -4.24 -9.70
CA HIS A 437 8.04 -3.82 -8.79
C HIS A 437 8.24 -4.85 -7.66
N ARG A 438 7.15 -5.28 -7.03
CA ARG A 438 7.17 -6.30 -5.98
C ARG A 438 7.71 -7.64 -6.46
N LEU A 439 7.43 -8.02 -7.71
CA LEU A 439 7.99 -9.21 -8.34
C LEU A 439 9.51 -9.13 -8.41
N VAL A 440 10.06 -7.99 -8.85
CA VAL A 440 11.51 -7.77 -8.89
C VAL A 440 12.11 -7.76 -7.49
N GLU A 441 11.50 -7.07 -6.52
CA GLU A 441 11.94 -7.08 -5.11
C GLU A 441 11.94 -8.50 -4.53
N THR A 442 10.91 -9.30 -4.83
CA THR A 442 10.82 -10.69 -4.38
C THR A 442 11.91 -11.53 -5.03
N ALA A 443 12.23 -11.32 -6.30
CA ALA A 443 13.33 -11.99 -6.98
C ALA A 443 14.69 -11.65 -6.35
N VAL A 444 14.91 -10.38 -5.98
CA VAL A 444 16.11 -9.93 -5.25
C VAL A 444 16.17 -10.59 -3.87
N MET A 445 15.05 -10.67 -3.13
CA MET A 445 15.01 -11.39 -1.85
C MET A 445 15.31 -12.88 -2.00
N GLN A 446 14.81 -13.54 -3.04
CA GLN A 446 15.11 -14.95 -3.33
C GLN A 446 16.58 -15.17 -3.67
N ALA A 447 17.16 -14.27 -4.47
CA ALA A 447 18.59 -14.28 -4.78
C ALA A 447 19.43 -14.07 -3.51
N PHE A 448 19.00 -13.18 -2.62
CA PHE A 448 19.66 -12.94 -1.34
C PHE A 448 19.55 -14.15 -0.40
N GLN A 449 18.39 -14.80 -0.32
CA GLN A 449 18.21 -16.00 0.50
C GLN A 449 19.05 -17.19 0.01
N THR A 450 19.12 -17.38 -1.31
CA THR A 450 19.78 -18.55 -1.89
C THR A 450 21.28 -18.36 -2.02
N ARG A 451 21.73 -17.16 -2.40
CA ARG A 451 23.11 -16.88 -2.81
C ARG A 451 23.74 -15.66 -2.10
N GLN A 452 23.03 -15.01 -1.18
CA GLN A 452 23.47 -13.76 -0.53
C GLN A 452 23.89 -12.67 -1.52
N SER A 453 23.29 -12.68 -2.72
CA SER A 453 23.55 -11.72 -3.79
C SER A 453 22.32 -10.84 -4.02
N ILE A 454 22.57 -9.58 -4.38
CA ILE A 454 21.52 -8.61 -4.72
C ILE A 454 21.14 -8.73 -6.22
N VAL A 455 21.97 -9.37 -7.04
CA VAL A 455 21.71 -9.53 -8.48
C VAL A 455 20.81 -10.76 -8.71
N PRO A 456 19.55 -10.56 -9.14
CA PRO A 456 18.64 -11.66 -9.43
C PRO A 456 19.04 -12.36 -10.73
N THR A 457 18.76 -13.65 -10.80
CA THR A 457 18.91 -14.48 -12.01
C THR A 457 17.55 -14.85 -12.58
N ASP A 458 17.55 -15.37 -13.82
CA ASP A 458 16.36 -15.93 -14.47
C ASP A 458 15.60 -16.94 -13.58
N ALA A 459 16.30 -17.76 -12.79
CA ALA A 459 15.67 -18.73 -11.91
C ALA A 459 14.93 -18.05 -10.74
N ASP A 460 15.51 -17.02 -10.14
CA ASP A 460 14.89 -16.30 -9.02
C ASP A 460 13.67 -15.50 -9.51
N LEU A 461 13.74 -14.94 -10.72
CA LEU A 461 12.62 -14.22 -11.33
C LEU A 461 11.45 -15.16 -11.62
N ARG A 462 11.71 -16.37 -12.14
CA ARG A 462 10.67 -17.40 -12.33
C ARG A 462 10.07 -17.83 -10.99
N ALA A 463 10.90 -18.04 -9.96
CA ALA A 463 10.42 -18.38 -8.62
C ALA A 463 9.55 -17.27 -8.03
N ALA A 464 9.95 -16.00 -8.16
CA ALA A 464 9.18 -14.85 -7.70
C ALA A 464 7.83 -14.73 -8.43
N SER A 465 7.79 -15.01 -9.74
CA SER A 465 6.55 -14.98 -10.53
C SER A 465 5.50 -16.00 -10.07
N ALA A 466 5.91 -17.10 -9.45
CA ALA A 466 5.00 -18.10 -8.87
C ALA A 466 4.44 -17.69 -7.50
N ILE A 467 5.14 -16.80 -6.78
CA ILE A 467 4.78 -16.36 -5.42
C ILE A 467 3.95 -15.08 -5.47
N VAL A 468 4.34 -14.13 -6.32
CA VAL A 468 3.70 -12.82 -6.40
C VAL A 468 2.42 -12.91 -7.21
N HIS A 469 1.31 -12.50 -6.59
CA HIS A 469 0.00 -12.43 -7.22
C HIS A 469 -0.42 -10.97 -7.39
N PRO A 470 -1.19 -10.62 -8.43
CA PRO A 470 -1.63 -9.25 -8.70
C PRO A 470 -2.47 -8.67 -7.55
N SER A 471 -2.11 -7.48 -7.07
CA SER A 471 -2.72 -6.87 -5.89
C SER A 471 -4.13 -6.35 -6.13
N SER A 472 -4.47 -5.97 -7.37
CA SER A 472 -5.85 -5.64 -7.77
C SER A 472 -6.84 -6.78 -7.54
N LEU A 473 -6.34 -7.99 -7.28
CA LEU A 473 -7.14 -9.20 -7.15
C LEU A 473 -7.27 -9.73 -5.72
N LYS A 474 -6.58 -9.17 -4.71
CA LYS A 474 -6.49 -9.72 -3.32
C LYS A 474 -7.81 -10.05 -2.59
N HIS A 475 -8.96 -9.48 -2.98
CA HIS A 475 -10.25 -9.74 -2.32
C HIS A 475 -11.04 -10.91 -2.95
N PHE A 476 -10.64 -11.40 -4.13
CA PHE A 476 -11.16 -12.61 -4.75
C PHE A 476 -10.00 -13.57 -4.99
N GLU A 477 -10.20 -14.87 -4.83
CA GLU A 477 -9.14 -15.84 -5.10
C GLU A 477 -8.91 -15.95 -6.62
N VAL A 478 -8.19 -14.99 -7.19
CA VAL A 478 -7.58 -15.16 -8.51
C VAL A 478 -6.37 -16.04 -8.32
N SER A 479 -6.63 -17.32 -8.39
CA SER A 479 -5.62 -18.36 -8.46
C SER A 479 -5.48 -18.76 -9.91
N VAL A 480 -4.25 -18.98 -10.39
CA VAL A 480 -4.06 -19.82 -11.55
C VAL A 480 -4.34 -21.25 -11.06
N PRO A 481 -5.44 -21.89 -11.47
CA PRO A 481 -5.74 -23.23 -11.00
C PRO A 481 -4.63 -24.19 -11.42
N THR A 482 -4.18 -25.05 -10.50
CA THR A 482 -3.14 -26.06 -10.77
C THR A 482 -3.64 -27.24 -11.60
N VAL A 483 -4.97 -27.34 -11.79
CA VAL A 483 -5.62 -28.45 -12.51
C VAL A 483 -5.36 -28.33 -14.00
N THR A 484 -4.95 -29.42 -14.64
CA THR A 484 -4.70 -29.51 -16.09
C THR A 484 -5.74 -30.40 -16.78
N TRP A 485 -5.76 -30.41 -18.13
CA TRP A 485 -6.63 -31.33 -18.87
C TRP A 485 -6.33 -32.82 -18.62
N ALA A 486 -5.09 -33.14 -18.22
CA ALA A 486 -4.66 -34.50 -17.89
C ALA A 486 -5.29 -35.01 -16.58
N ASP A 487 -5.68 -34.09 -15.69
CA ASP A 487 -6.32 -34.42 -14.41
C ASP A 487 -7.82 -34.69 -14.54
N ILE A 488 -8.39 -34.48 -15.73
CA ILE A 488 -9.81 -34.66 -16.02
C ILE A 488 -9.99 -35.82 -17.01
N GLY A 489 -10.51 -36.95 -16.53
CA GLY A 489 -10.90 -38.06 -17.40
C GLY A 489 -12.20 -37.77 -18.16
N GLY A 490 -12.16 -37.89 -19.50
CA GLY A 490 -13.34 -37.79 -20.38
C GLY A 490 -13.79 -36.38 -20.75
N SER A 491 -15.08 -36.25 -21.11
CA SER A 491 -15.77 -35.03 -21.53
C SER A 491 -15.17 -34.34 -22.77
N ALA A 492 -14.77 -35.13 -23.78
CA ALA A 492 -14.08 -34.61 -24.96
C ALA A 492 -14.86 -33.50 -25.70
N GLU A 493 -16.17 -33.67 -25.87
CA GLU A 493 -17.04 -32.68 -26.52
C GLU A 493 -17.10 -31.37 -25.74
N ALA A 494 -17.24 -31.44 -24.41
CA ALA A 494 -17.26 -30.27 -23.54
C ALA A 494 -15.91 -29.55 -23.54
N LYS A 495 -14.80 -30.30 -23.52
CA LYS A 495 -13.44 -29.73 -23.60
C LYS A 495 -13.23 -28.99 -24.92
N GLN A 496 -13.56 -29.60 -26.05
CA GLN A 496 -13.46 -28.97 -27.37
C GLN A 496 -14.29 -27.69 -27.45
N THR A 497 -15.56 -27.76 -27.06
CA THR A 497 -16.46 -26.60 -27.09
C THR A 497 -15.94 -25.44 -26.24
N LEU A 498 -15.38 -25.72 -25.07
CA LEU A 498 -14.79 -24.69 -24.21
C LEU A 498 -13.52 -24.08 -24.81
N CYS A 499 -12.62 -24.90 -25.38
CA CYS A 499 -11.42 -24.43 -26.05
C CYS A 499 -11.76 -23.54 -27.26
N ASP A 500 -12.73 -23.96 -28.09
CA ASP A 500 -13.19 -23.20 -29.25
C ASP A 500 -13.71 -21.82 -28.83
N VAL A 501 -14.56 -21.76 -27.79
CA VAL A 501 -15.10 -20.48 -27.30
C VAL A 501 -14.00 -19.55 -26.80
N VAL A 502 -13.02 -20.08 -26.05
CA VAL A 502 -11.88 -19.27 -25.58
C VAL A 502 -11.04 -18.77 -26.76
N ASP A 503 -10.75 -19.63 -27.73
CA ASP A 503 -9.96 -19.26 -28.91
C ASP A 503 -10.65 -18.19 -29.77
N TRP A 504 -11.98 -18.26 -29.89
CA TRP A 504 -12.79 -17.22 -30.52
C TRP A 504 -12.72 -15.90 -29.75
N CYS A 505 -12.86 -15.94 -28.43
CA CYS A 505 -12.82 -14.74 -27.57
C CYS A 505 -11.43 -14.10 -27.48
N LEU A 506 -10.35 -14.87 -27.62
CA LEU A 506 -8.98 -14.38 -27.68
C LEU A 506 -8.62 -13.80 -29.06
N GLY A 507 -9.51 -13.89 -30.04
CA GLY A 507 -9.33 -13.31 -31.37
C GLY A 507 -8.34 -14.07 -32.26
N LYS A 508 -7.97 -15.32 -31.91
CA LYS A 508 -7.11 -16.17 -32.77
C LYS A 508 -7.71 -16.37 -34.16
N GLN A 509 -9.04 -16.36 -34.25
CA GLN A 509 -9.82 -16.54 -35.47
C GLN A 509 -10.62 -15.27 -35.86
N SER A 510 -10.10 -14.07 -35.54
CA SER A 510 -10.81 -12.80 -35.77
C SER A 510 -11.24 -12.56 -37.22
N TRP A 511 -10.46 -13.05 -38.19
CA TRP A 511 -10.75 -12.91 -39.63
C TRP A 511 -12.09 -13.57 -40.02
N LEU A 512 -12.40 -14.75 -39.48
CA LEU A 512 -13.65 -15.47 -39.75
C LEU A 512 -14.85 -14.63 -39.29
N PHE A 513 -14.82 -14.11 -38.07
CA PHE A 513 -15.94 -13.35 -37.52
C PHE A 513 -16.16 -12.02 -38.25
N THR A 514 -15.08 -11.40 -38.73
CA THR A 514 -15.16 -10.16 -39.52
C THR A 514 -15.76 -10.42 -40.90
N GLU A 515 -15.34 -11.51 -41.56
CA GLU A 515 -15.84 -11.90 -42.89
C GLU A 515 -17.31 -12.35 -42.85
N PHE A 516 -17.69 -13.13 -41.84
CA PHE A 516 -19.06 -13.61 -41.66
C PHE A 516 -19.99 -12.63 -40.92
N ASN A 517 -19.48 -11.46 -40.49
CA ASN A 517 -20.20 -10.47 -39.69
C ASN A 517 -20.89 -11.09 -38.45
N LEU A 518 -20.18 -12.00 -37.78
CA LEU A 518 -20.66 -12.73 -36.61
C LEU A 518 -20.07 -12.15 -35.33
N THR A 519 -20.84 -12.14 -34.26
CA THR A 519 -20.35 -11.87 -32.91
C THR A 519 -19.89 -13.15 -32.23
N PRO A 520 -18.78 -13.14 -31.48
CA PRO A 520 -18.34 -14.32 -30.76
C PRO A 520 -19.26 -14.51 -29.54
N PRO A 521 -19.46 -15.76 -29.10
CA PRO A 521 -20.32 -16.04 -27.95
C PRO A 521 -19.73 -15.42 -26.68
N LYS A 522 -20.55 -14.71 -25.91
CA LYS A 522 -20.05 -14.03 -24.70
C LYS A 522 -19.91 -14.94 -23.48
N GLY A 523 -20.68 -16.04 -23.44
CA GLY A 523 -20.67 -16.94 -22.29
C GLY A 523 -21.10 -18.37 -22.57
N VAL A 524 -20.63 -19.26 -21.69
CA VAL A 524 -20.91 -20.70 -21.70
C VAL A 524 -21.58 -21.13 -20.39
N LEU A 525 -22.66 -21.89 -20.48
CA LEU A 525 -23.28 -22.56 -19.33
C LEU A 525 -23.00 -24.05 -19.36
N LEU A 526 -22.26 -24.52 -18.36
CA LEU A 526 -22.08 -25.92 -18.02
C LEU A 526 -23.24 -26.38 -17.16
N TYR A 527 -24.02 -27.34 -17.63
CA TYR A 527 -25.11 -27.91 -16.86
C TYR A 527 -25.08 -29.43 -16.87
N GLY A 528 -25.55 -30.03 -15.78
CA GLY A 528 -25.61 -31.48 -15.65
C GLY A 528 -25.63 -31.91 -14.20
N PRO A 529 -25.70 -33.22 -13.95
CA PRO A 529 -25.74 -33.77 -12.60
C PRO A 529 -24.55 -33.34 -11.73
N PRO A 530 -24.74 -33.23 -10.40
CA PRO A 530 -23.64 -32.94 -9.47
C PRO A 530 -22.58 -34.05 -9.54
N GLY A 531 -21.31 -33.70 -9.36
CA GLY A 531 -20.21 -34.67 -9.37
C GLY A 531 -19.60 -35.01 -10.74
N CYS A 532 -20.04 -34.37 -11.82
CA CYS A 532 -19.47 -34.54 -13.17
C CYS A 532 -18.43 -33.46 -13.54
N SER A 533 -17.47 -33.17 -12.65
CA SER A 533 -16.27 -32.34 -12.95
C SER A 533 -16.48 -30.93 -13.56
N LYS A 534 -17.69 -30.34 -13.52
CA LYS A 534 -17.97 -29.00 -14.09
C LYS A 534 -17.01 -27.91 -13.57
N THR A 535 -16.82 -27.85 -12.26
CA THR A 535 -15.88 -26.92 -11.60
C THR A 535 -14.43 -27.20 -11.99
N MET A 536 -14.05 -28.47 -12.17
CA MET A 536 -12.69 -28.84 -12.60
C MET A 536 -12.44 -28.47 -14.07
N LEU A 537 -13.44 -28.65 -14.95
CA LEU A 537 -13.35 -28.28 -16.37
C LEU A 537 -13.06 -26.78 -16.54
N ALA A 538 -13.76 -25.92 -15.80
CA ALA A 538 -13.50 -24.48 -15.86
C ALA A 538 -12.11 -24.10 -15.32
N LYS A 539 -11.64 -24.78 -14.27
CA LYS A 539 -10.29 -24.60 -13.74
C LYS A 539 -9.23 -25.03 -14.76
N ALA A 540 -9.36 -26.20 -15.36
CA ALA A 540 -8.42 -26.67 -16.39
C ALA A 540 -8.40 -25.78 -17.62
N LEU A 541 -9.57 -25.25 -18.04
CA LEU A 541 -9.68 -24.32 -19.16
C LEU A 541 -8.82 -23.06 -18.95
N ALA A 542 -8.89 -22.47 -17.75
CA ALA A 542 -8.12 -21.26 -17.46
C ALA A 542 -6.61 -21.52 -17.38
N ASN A 543 -6.21 -22.68 -16.82
CA ASN A 543 -4.81 -23.07 -16.75
C ASN A 543 -4.20 -23.31 -18.14
N GLU A 544 -4.89 -24.07 -19.01
CA GLU A 544 -4.41 -24.35 -20.36
C GLU A 544 -4.33 -23.08 -21.21
N SER A 545 -5.32 -22.20 -21.07
CA SER A 545 -5.39 -20.95 -21.83
C SER A 545 -4.47 -19.87 -21.26
N ARG A 546 -3.80 -20.11 -20.12
CA ARG A 546 -2.96 -19.15 -19.38
C ARG A 546 -3.68 -17.84 -19.09
N MET A 547 -4.98 -17.92 -18.80
CA MET A 547 -5.82 -16.76 -18.50
C MET A 547 -5.99 -16.61 -17.00
N ASN A 548 -6.21 -15.38 -16.55
CA ASN A 548 -6.61 -15.13 -15.17
C ASN A 548 -7.95 -15.83 -14.88
N PHE A 549 -8.10 -16.40 -13.69
CA PHE A 549 -9.30 -17.14 -13.31
C PHE A 549 -9.94 -16.53 -12.06
N ILE A 550 -11.13 -15.96 -12.22
CA ILE A 550 -11.93 -15.47 -11.09
C ILE A 550 -13.02 -16.50 -10.83
N SER A 551 -12.94 -17.20 -9.69
CA SER A 551 -13.99 -18.12 -9.25
C SER A 551 -14.89 -17.44 -8.23
N VAL A 552 -16.20 -17.43 -8.51
CA VAL A 552 -17.23 -16.95 -7.58
C VAL A 552 -18.25 -18.05 -7.39
N LYS A 553 -18.59 -18.39 -6.16
CA LYS A 553 -19.72 -19.29 -5.89
C LYS A 553 -20.99 -18.45 -5.72
N GLY A 554 -22.10 -18.85 -6.34
CA GLY A 554 -23.36 -18.13 -6.29
C GLY A 554 -23.79 -17.69 -4.88
N PRO A 555 -23.80 -18.59 -3.88
CA PRO A 555 -24.15 -18.24 -2.51
C PRO A 555 -23.20 -17.23 -1.84
N GLU A 556 -21.91 -17.22 -2.21
CA GLU A 556 -20.91 -16.33 -1.60
C GLU A 556 -21.16 -14.85 -1.94
N VAL A 557 -21.84 -14.57 -3.05
CA VAL A 557 -22.20 -13.20 -3.47
C VAL A 557 -23.14 -12.53 -2.46
N PHE A 558 -24.07 -13.30 -1.87
CA PHE A 558 -25.01 -12.78 -0.87
C PHE A 558 -24.42 -12.77 0.55
N SER A 559 -23.61 -13.78 0.91
CA SER A 559 -23.17 -13.96 2.29
C SER A 559 -22.05 -12.99 2.71
N LYS A 560 -21.14 -12.64 1.80
CA LYS A 560 -20.03 -11.70 2.09
C LYS A 560 -20.49 -10.24 2.17
N TRP A 561 -21.65 -9.92 1.60
CA TRP A 561 -22.10 -8.55 1.37
C TRP A 561 -23.55 -8.36 1.80
N VAL A 562 -23.78 -8.37 3.12
CA VAL A 562 -25.09 -8.05 3.71
C VAL A 562 -25.39 -6.56 3.45
N GLY A 563 -26.34 -6.29 2.55
CA GLY A 563 -26.82 -4.93 2.24
C GLY A 563 -26.24 -4.28 0.98
N ASP A 564 -25.15 -4.81 0.41
CA ASP A 564 -24.42 -4.21 -0.72
C ASP A 564 -24.09 -5.23 -1.85
N SER A 565 -24.88 -6.30 -1.98
CA SER A 565 -24.63 -7.39 -2.93
C SER A 565 -24.63 -6.95 -4.41
N GLU A 566 -25.36 -5.87 -4.76
CA GLU A 566 -25.35 -5.29 -6.11
C GLU A 566 -23.99 -4.67 -6.46
N LYS A 567 -23.42 -3.90 -5.51
CA LYS A 567 -22.09 -3.31 -5.65
C LYS A 567 -21.04 -4.40 -5.77
N ALA A 568 -21.16 -5.47 -5.00
CA ALA A 568 -20.24 -6.60 -5.09
C ALA A 568 -20.21 -7.25 -6.48
N VAL A 569 -21.36 -7.43 -7.14
CA VAL A 569 -21.41 -7.93 -8.52
C VAL A 569 -20.71 -6.98 -9.48
N ARG A 570 -20.97 -5.67 -9.39
CA ARG A 570 -20.29 -4.66 -10.19
C ARG A 570 -18.77 -4.71 -10.01
N ASP A 571 -18.33 -4.78 -8.76
CA ASP A 571 -16.90 -4.83 -8.42
C ASP A 571 -16.22 -6.12 -8.94
N ILE A 572 -16.94 -7.26 -9.02
CA ILE A 572 -16.42 -8.50 -9.63
C ILE A 572 -16.15 -8.28 -11.11
N PHE A 573 -17.11 -7.72 -11.85
CA PHE A 573 -16.96 -7.50 -13.28
C PHE A 573 -15.97 -6.39 -13.61
N GLU A 574 -15.91 -5.32 -12.83
CA GLU A 574 -14.88 -4.27 -12.97
C GLU A 574 -13.47 -4.83 -12.76
N ARG A 575 -13.29 -5.70 -11.77
CA ARG A 575 -12.01 -6.37 -11.53
C ARG A 575 -11.67 -7.38 -12.61
N ALA A 576 -12.64 -8.15 -13.09
CA ALA A 576 -12.44 -9.03 -14.24
C ALA A 576 -11.97 -8.23 -15.46
N ARG A 577 -12.62 -7.09 -15.74
CA ARG A 577 -12.23 -6.17 -16.83
C ARG A 577 -10.80 -5.63 -16.66
N ALA A 578 -10.38 -5.34 -15.42
CA ALA A 578 -9.01 -4.92 -15.13
C ALA A 578 -7.98 -6.06 -15.28
N ALA A 579 -8.37 -7.30 -14.97
CA ALA A 579 -7.52 -8.49 -15.06
C ALA A 579 -7.58 -9.21 -16.41
N SER A 580 -8.10 -8.57 -17.46
CA SER A 580 -8.19 -9.17 -18.78
C SER A 580 -6.79 -9.47 -19.38
N PRO A 581 -6.57 -10.62 -20.05
CA PRO A 581 -7.53 -11.69 -20.37
C PRO A 581 -7.93 -12.54 -19.15
N CYS A 582 -9.24 -12.68 -18.90
CA CYS A 582 -9.76 -13.36 -17.70
C CYS A 582 -10.97 -14.24 -18.01
N VAL A 583 -11.00 -15.42 -17.39
CA VAL A 583 -12.16 -16.30 -17.29
C VAL A 583 -12.88 -15.98 -15.98
N VAL A 584 -14.15 -15.57 -16.08
CA VAL A 584 -15.02 -15.38 -14.92
C VAL A 584 -15.88 -16.64 -14.78
N PHE A 585 -15.59 -17.43 -13.75
CA PHE A 585 -16.31 -18.65 -13.44
C PHE A 585 -17.29 -18.45 -12.29
N ILE A 586 -18.58 -18.65 -12.57
CA ILE A 586 -19.63 -18.65 -11.55
C ILE A 586 -20.11 -20.09 -11.32
N ASP A 587 -19.76 -20.65 -10.17
CA ASP A 587 -20.28 -21.94 -9.72
C ASP A 587 -21.62 -21.76 -9.02
N GLU A 588 -22.49 -22.77 -9.10
CA GLU A 588 -23.84 -22.74 -8.53
C GLU A 588 -24.60 -21.47 -8.92
N LEU A 589 -24.65 -21.18 -10.24
CA LEU A 589 -25.35 -20.02 -10.78
C LEU A 589 -26.82 -19.98 -10.33
N ASP A 590 -27.44 -21.13 -10.08
CA ASP A 590 -28.78 -21.26 -9.51
C ASP A 590 -28.92 -20.67 -8.11
N GLY A 591 -27.84 -20.63 -7.32
CA GLY A 591 -27.81 -19.95 -6.04
C GLY A 591 -27.93 -18.43 -6.16
N MET A 592 -27.44 -17.85 -7.26
CA MET A 592 -27.49 -16.41 -7.56
C MET A 592 -28.70 -15.98 -8.40
N CYS A 593 -29.09 -16.82 -9.36
CA CYS A 593 -30.10 -16.52 -10.38
C CYS A 593 -31.30 -17.48 -10.30
N GLY A 594 -31.75 -17.80 -9.08
CA GLY A 594 -32.97 -18.56 -8.85
C GLY A 594 -34.22 -17.85 -9.39
N HIS A 595 -35.33 -18.59 -9.58
CA HIS A 595 -36.60 -18.06 -10.09
C HIS A 595 -37.01 -16.76 -9.38
N ARG A 596 -37.34 -15.72 -10.17
CA ARG A 596 -37.87 -14.44 -9.69
C ARG A 596 -39.05 -14.66 -8.75
N GLY A 597 -38.89 -14.26 -7.50
CA GLY A 597 -39.92 -14.36 -6.47
C GLY A 597 -40.12 -13.01 -5.78
N ARG A 598 -41.33 -12.44 -5.92
CA ARG A 598 -41.85 -11.23 -5.25
C ARG A 598 -40.77 -10.20 -4.79
N GLY A 599 -40.02 -9.61 -5.71
CA GLY A 599 -39.38 -8.30 -5.52
C GLY A 599 -38.36 -8.18 -4.38
N GLY A 600 -37.58 -9.24 -4.14
CA GLY A 600 -36.54 -9.27 -3.10
C GLY A 600 -35.18 -8.69 -3.53
N VAL A 601 -34.21 -8.73 -2.61
CA VAL A 601 -32.80 -8.36 -2.83
C VAL A 601 -32.17 -9.17 -3.98
N SER A 602 -32.59 -10.44 -4.14
CA SER A 602 -32.14 -11.32 -5.23
C SER A 602 -32.47 -10.78 -6.63
N ASP A 603 -33.66 -10.20 -6.83
CA ASP A 603 -34.07 -9.71 -8.15
C ASP A 603 -33.22 -8.51 -8.60
N ARG A 604 -32.79 -7.68 -7.65
CA ARG A 604 -31.92 -6.54 -7.93
C ARG A 604 -30.49 -6.98 -8.27
N VAL A 605 -29.96 -7.97 -7.53
CA VAL A 605 -28.66 -8.59 -7.82
C VAL A 605 -28.67 -9.25 -9.21
N ILE A 606 -29.73 -9.98 -9.56
CA ILE A 606 -29.91 -10.55 -10.90
C ILE A 606 -29.97 -9.46 -11.96
N SER A 607 -30.69 -8.36 -11.71
CA SER A 607 -30.79 -7.25 -12.67
C SER A 607 -29.43 -6.57 -12.89
N GLN A 608 -28.65 -6.34 -11.82
CA GLN A 608 -27.29 -5.83 -11.93
C GLN A 608 -26.40 -6.81 -12.69
N PHE A 609 -26.47 -8.11 -12.37
CA PHE A 609 -25.72 -9.16 -13.05
C PHE A 609 -26.01 -9.20 -14.55
N LEU A 610 -27.28 -9.12 -14.95
CA LEU A 610 -27.68 -9.04 -16.36
C LEU A 610 -27.16 -7.77 -17.04
N THR A 611 -27.19 -6.64 -16.33
CA THR A 611 -26.66 -5.36 -16.82
C THR A 611 -25.14 -5.45 -17.07
N GLU A 612 -24.40 -6.11 -16.18
CA GLU A 612 -22.96 -6.35 -16.36
C GLU A 612 -22.68 -7.26 -17.57
N LEU A 613 -23.45 -8.35 -17.73
CA LEU A 613 -23.31 -9.26 -18.89
C LEU A 613 -23.62 -8.55 -20.22
N ASP A 614 -24.67 -7.72 -20.25
CA ASP A 614 -25.03 -6.94 -21.44
C ASP A 614 -23.96 -5.88 -21.75
N GLY A 615 -23.40 -5.27 -20.69
CA GLY A 615 -22.35 -4.25 -20.75
C GLY A 615 -20.94 -4.78 -21.06
N LEU A 616 -20.74 -6.10 -21.14
CA LEU A 616 -19.48 -6.66 -21.61
C LEU A 616 -19.24 -6.24 -23.07
N PRO A 617 -18.08 -5.62 -23.38
CA PRO A 617 -17.78 -5.21 -24.74
C PRO A 617 -17.88 -6.43 -25.66
N ALA A 618 -18.53 -6.28 -26.81
CA ALA A 618 -18.43 -7.28 -27.86
C ALA A 618 -16.93 -7.48 -28.15
N ALA A 619 -16.46 -8.73 -28.21
CA ALA A 619 -15.02 -9.04 -28.19
C ALA A 619 -14.19 -8.39 -29.34
N PHE A 620 -14.85 -7.70 -30.27
CA PHE A 620 -14.26 -6.96 -31.39
C PHE A 620 -14.15 -5.44 -31.19
N GLY A 621 -14.37 -4.92 -29.99
CA GLY A 621 -14.09 -3.50 -29.68
C GLY A 621 -12.58 -3.20 -29.55
N GLU A 622 -12.17 -1.99 -29.95
CA GLU A 622 -10.77 -1.48 -30.05
C GLU A 622 -9.89 -1.62 -28.79
N LYS A 623 -10.45 -2.02 -27.64
CA LYS A 623 -9.70 -2.29 -26.41
C LYS A 623 -9.72 -3.80 -26.12
N LYS A 624 -8.56 -4.43 -26.30
CA LYS A 624 -8.16 -5.83 -26.02
C LYS A 624 -8.54 -6.34 -24.61
N ARG A 625 -9.83 -6.37 -24.27
CA ARG A 625 -10.34 -6.88 -22.99
C ARG A 625 -11.14 -8.15 -23.23
N ALA A 626 -10.47 -9.23 -23.61
CA ALA A 626 -11.08 -10.55 -23.75
C ALA A 626 -11.55 -11.06 -22.37
N LEU A 627 -12.86 -11.14 -22.19
CA LEU A 627 -13.49 -11.73 -21.02
C LEU A 627 -14.33 -12.93 -21.46
N VAL A 628 -14.09 -14.07 -20.84
CA VAL A 628 -14.85 -15.30 -21.11
C VAL A 628 -15.68 -15.60 -19.88
N PHE A 629 -16.99 -15.59 -20.05
CA PHE A 629 -17.92 -15.94 -18.98
C PHE A 629 -18.24 -17.44 -19.00
N VAL A 630 -18.01 -18.14 -17.89
CA VAL A 630 -18.36 -19.55 -17.73
C VAL A 630 -19.21 -19.71 -16.48
N ALA A 631 -20.42 -20.24 -16.62
CA ALA A 631 -21.28 -20.56 -15.49
C ALA A 631 -21.44 -22.07 -15.35
N ALA A 632 -21.54 -22.57 -14.12
CA ALA A 632 -21.91 -23.94 -13.83
C ALA A 632 -23.20 -24.00 -13.00
N THR A 633 -24.06 -24.96 -13.31
CA THR A 633 -25.27 -25.25 -12.54
C THR A 633 -25.52 -26.74 -12.43
N ASN A 634 -26.07 -27.15 -11.29
CA ASN A 634 -26.64 -28.49 -11.10
C ASN A 634 -28.15 -28.50 -11.37
N ARG A 635 -28.81 -27.34 -11.33
CA ARG A 635 -30.25 -27.18 -11.48
C ARG A 635 -30.54 -26.19 -12.60
N PRO A 636 -30.51 -26.63 -13.86
CA PRO A 636 -30.71 -25.72 -14.98
C PRO A 636 -32.17 -25.23 -15.08
N ASP A 637 -33.11 -25.92 -14.43
CA ASP A 637 -34.51 -25.53 -14.32
C ASP A 637 -34.75 -24.32 -13.42
N SER A 638 -33.90 -24.09 -12.42
CA SER A 638 -34.05 -23.00 -11.45
C SER A 638 -33.53 -21.65 -11.96
N ILE A 639 -32.80 -21.64 -13.08
CA ILE A 639 -32.19 -20.45 -13.67
C ILE A 639 -33.26 -19.58 -14.36
N ASP A 640 -33.21 -18.27 -14.12
CA ASP A 640 -34.01 -17.29 -14.86
C ASP A 640 -33.72 -17.36 -16.38
N GLY A 641 -34.77 -17.58 -17.17
CA GLY A 641 -34.69 -17.60 -18.63
C GLY A 641 -34.14 -16.29 -19.24
N ALA A 642 -34.16 -15.17 -18.50
CA ALA A 642 -33.50 -13.93 -18.92
C ALA A 642 -31.98 -14.09 -19.08
N VAL A 643 -31.33 -14.91 -18.27
CA VAL A 643 -29.87 -15.15 -18.33
C VAL A 643 -29.51 -15.95 -19.58
N LEU A 644 -30.41 -16.84 -20.02
CA LEU A 644 -30.21 -17.76 -21.14
C LEU A 644 -30.55 -17.18 -22.52
N ARG A 645 -30.82 -15.86 -22.59
CA ARG A 645 -31.15 -15.19 -23.85
C ARG A 645 -29.88 -14.98 -24.70
N PRO A 646 -29.99 -15.04 -26.04
CA PRO A 646 -28.89 -14.70 -26.94
C PRO A 646 -28.34 -13.30 -26.66
N GLY A 647 -27.02 -13.15 -26.69
CA GLY A 647 -26.28 -11.95 -26.30
C GLY A 647 -25.73 -11.98 -24.86
N ARG A 648 -26.04 -13.03 -24.08
CA ARG A 648 -25.59 -13.24 -22.69
C ARG A 648 -24.87 -14.58 -22.57
N ILE A 649 -25.60 -15.64 -22.18
CA ILE A 649 -25.10 -17.01 -22.19
C ILE A 649 -25.61 -17.69 -23.47
N ASP A 650 -24.75 -17.69 -24.49
CA ASP A 650 -25.10 -18.14 -25.84
C ASP A 650 -24.91 -19.65 -26.02
N ARG A 651 -23.92 -20.23 -25.34
CA ARG A 651 -23.56 -21.64 -25.47
C ARG A 651 -23.96 -22.43 -24.22
N ARG A 652 -24.61 -23.57 -24.43
CA ARG A 652 -25.00 -24.50 -23.36
C ARG A 652 -24.29 -25.82 -23.61
N VAL A 653 -23.56 -26.31 -22.62
CA VAL A 653 -22.78 -27.54 -22.72
C VAL A 653 -23.28 -28.50 -21.65
N TYR A 654 -23.75 -29.65 -22.12
CA TYR A 654 -24.17 -30.74 -21.24
C TYR A 654 -22.94 -31.50 -20.74
N VAL A 655 -22.80 -31.61 -19.42
CA VAL A 655 -21.76 -32.42 -18.78
C VAL A 655 -22.44 -33.58 -18.05
N GLY A 656 -22.53 -34.71 -18.74
CA GLY A 656 -23.28 -35.90 -18.32
C GLY A 656 -22.49 -36.90 -17.48
N LEU A 657 -23.07 -38.10 -17.33
CA LEU A 657 -22.39 -39.24 -16.71
C LEU A 657 -21.26 -39.76 -17.61
N PRO A 658 -20.13 -40.19 -17.05
CA PRO A 658 -19.01 -40.73 -17.81
C PRO A 658 -19.35 -42.08 -18.46
N THR A 659 -18.95 -42.21 -19.72
CA THR A 659 -18.98 -43.47 -20.49
C THR A 659 -17.93 -44.46 -19.96
N LEU A 660 -18.01 -45.74 -20.37
CA LEU A 660 -17.04 -46.77 -19.97
C LEU A 660 -15.56 -46.35 -20.15
N PRO A 661 -15.12 -45.85 -21.33
CA PRO A 661 -13.74 -45.42 -21.50
C PRO A 661 -13.38 -44.21 -20.62
N GLU A 662 -14.33 -43.31 -20.37
CA GLU A 662 -14.11 -42.16 -19.50
C GLU A 662 -14.00 -42.57 -18.03
N ARG A 663 -14.78 -43.54 -17.57
CA ARG A 663 -14.64 -44.12 -16.22
C ARG A 663 -13.30 -44.82 -16.06
N CYS A 664 -12.84 -45.55 -17.07
CA CYS A 664 -11.49 -46.14 -17.06
C CYS A 664 -10.43 -45.05 -16.89
N ALA A 665 -10.50 -43.98 -17.70
CA ALA A 665 -9.57 -42.86 -17.60
C ALA A 665 -9.61 -42.15 -16.23
N ILE A 666 -10.80 -41.97 -15.64
CA ILE A 666 -10.95 -41.38 -14.29
C ILE A 666 -10.27 -42.28 -13.25
N THR A 667 -10.50 -43.60 -13.32
CA THR A 667 -9.88 -44.56 -12.40
C THR A 667 -8.37 -44.64 -12.59
N ASP A 668 -7.87 -44.63 -13.83
CA ASP A 668 -6.44 -44.60 -14.13
C ASP A 668 -5.73 -43.38 -13.51
N ILE A 669 -6.37 -42.20 -13.55
CA ILE A 669 -5.85 -41.01 -12.90
C ILE A 669 -5.73 -41.22 -11.39
N GLN A 670 -6.74 -41.83 -10.74
CA GLN A 670 -6.68 -42.10 -9.30
C GLN A 670 -5.62 -43.15 -8.95
N PHE A 671 -5.46 -44.18 -9.79
CA PHE A 671 -4.48 -45.25 -9.57
C PHE A 671 -3.03 -44.75 -9.67
N LYS A 672 -2.76 -43.64 -10.37
CA LYS A 672 -1.42 -43.00 -10.33
C LYS A 672 -1.05 -42.46 -8.95
N HIS A 673 -2.04 -42.13 -8.12
CA HIS A 673 -1.83 -41.56 -6.79
C HIS A 673 -2.01 -42.57 -5.66
N LEU A 674 -2.35 -43.82 -5.96
CA LEU A 674 -2.64 -44.87 -4.99
C LEU A 674 -1.86 -46.13 -5.30
N PRO A 675 -1.25 -46.79 -4.30
CA PRO A 675 -0.64 -48.09 -4.53
C PRO A 675 -1.74 -49.13 -4.76
N VAL A 676 -1.81 -49.67 -5.98
CA VAL A 676 -2.77 -50.69 -6.38
C VAL A 676 -2.07 -52.02 -6.62
N ALA A 677 -2.76 -53.13 -6.36
CA ALA A 677 -2.25 -54.46 -6.64
C ALA A 677 -2.20 -54.71 -8.16
N ALA A 678 -1.27 -55.55 -8.62
CA ALA A 678 -1.01 -55.76 -10.05
C ALA A 678 -2.19 -56.39 -10.82
N ASP A 679 -3.09 -57.07 -10.10
CA ASP A 679 -4.33 -57.67 -10.60
C ASP A 679 -5.49 -56.67 -10.69
N LEU A 680 -5.40 -55.52 -10.01
CA LEU A 680 -6.44 -54.49 -10.02
C LEU A 680 -6.27 -53.56 -11.23
N THR A 681 -7.12 -53.76 -12.24
CA THR A 681 -7.14 -52.92 -13.45
C THR A 681 -8.21 -51.83 -13.36
N ALA A 682 -7.97 -50.68 -13.97
CA ALA A 682 -8.98 -49.60 -14.03
C ALA A 682 -10.26 -50.04 -14.76
N HIS A 683 -10.12 -50.95 -15.74
CA HIS A 683 -11.24 -51.55 -16.45
C HIS A 683 -12.18 -52.32 -15.50
N TYR A 684 -11.63 -53.06 -14.52
CA TYR A 684 -12.43 -53.81 -13.54
C TYR A 684 -13.40 -52.91 -12.77
N VAL A 685 -12.92 -51.73 -12.35
CA VAL A 685 -13.73 -50.71 -11.66
C VAL A 685 -14.74 -50.10 -12.64
N ALA A 686 -14.30 -49.71 -13.83
CA ALA A 686 -15.12 -49.01 -14.81
C ALA A 686 -16.36 -49.82 -15.27
N GLU A 687 -16.24 -51.14 -15.39
CA GLU A 687 -17.36 -52.05 -15.70
C GLU A 687 -18.42 -52.08 -14.60
N ARG A 688 -18.00 -52.00 -13.32
CA ARG A 688 -18.89 -52.14 -12.15
C ARG A 688 -19.47 -50.82 -11.67
N THR A 689 -18.96 -49.69 -12.16
CA THR A 689 -19.43 -48.34 -11.82
C THR A 689 -20.33 -47.74 -12.91
N GLU A 690 -21.14 -48.55 -13.60
CA GLU A 690 -22.12 -48.02 -14.55
C GLU A 690 -23.19 -47.17 -13.83
N GLY A 691 -23.48 -45.99 -14.38
CA GLY A 691 -24.43 -45.04 -13.77
C GLY A 691 -23.83 -44.16 -12.67
N TYR A 692 -22.55 -44.32 -12.34
CA TYR A 692 -21.86 -43.49 -11.35
C TYR A 692 -21.35 -42.19 -11.99
N THR A 693 -21.38 -41.12 -11.22
CA THR A 693 -20.72 -39.85 -11.55
C THR A 693 -19.21 -39.95 -11.41
N GLY A 694 -18.45 -39.03 -12.00
CA GLY A 694 -16.99 -39.00 -11.83
C GLY A 694 -16.57 -38.90 -10.36
N ALA A 695 -17.28 -38.09 -9.56
CA ALA A 695 -17.04 -37.98 -8.12
C ALA A 695 -17.34 -39.28 -7.37
N GLU A 696 -18.38 -40.03 -7.75
CA GLU A 696 -18.71 -41.31 -7.13
C GLU A 696 -17.72 -42.41 -7.51
N VAL A 697 -17.21 -42.45 -8.76
CA VAL A 697 -16.13 -43.37 -9.16
C VAL A 697 -14.88 -43.12 -8.30
N VAL A 698 -14.50 -41.85 -8.13
CA VAL A 698 -13.39 -41.47 -7.23
C VAL A 698 -13.71 -41.87 -5.78
N ALA A 699 -14.96 -41.73 -5.34
CA ALA A 699 -15.37 -42.14 -4.00
C ALA A 699 -15.26 -43.66 -3.79
N VAL A 700 -15.59 -44.49 -4.79
CA VAL A 700 -15.40 -45.95 -4.73
C VAL A 700 -13.93 -46.30 -4.52
N VAL A 701 -13.03 -45.69 -5.30
CA VAL A 701 -11.58 -45.94 -5.19
C VAL A 701 -11.04 -45.50 -3.82
N LYS A 702 -11.50 -44.35 -3.32
CA LYS A 702 -11.10 -43.87 -1.98
C LYS A 702 -11.65 -44.74 -0.86
N GLU A 703 -12.91 -45.16 -0.95
CA GLU A 703 -13.52 -46.05 0.04
C GLU A 703 -12.85 -47.42 0.04
N ALA A 704 -12.40 -47.92 -1.11
CA ALA A 704 -11.60 -49.14 -1.19
C ALA A 704 -10.25 -48.98 -0.48
N ALA A 705 -9.58 -47.84 -0.65
CA ALA A 705 -8.35 -47.54 0.09
C ALA A 705 -8.60 -47.46 1.62
N PHE A 706 -9.69 -46.83 2.05
CA PHE A 706 -10.07 -46.81 3.47
C PHE A 706 -10.41 -48.21 3.99
N HIS A 707 -11.09 -49.02 3.20
CA HIS A 707 -11.40 -50.41 3.56
C HIS A 707 -10.11 -51.22 3.75
N ALA A 708 -9.16 -51.12 2.82
CA ALA A 708 -7.88 -51.81 2.90
C ALA A 708 -7.12 -51.46 4.20
N ILE A 709 -7.06 -50.17 4.54
CA ILE A 709 -6.42 -49.67 5.77
C ILE A 709 -7.16 -50.14 7.02
N THR A 710 -8.49 -50.18 6.97
CA THR A 710 -9.32 -50.58 8.13
C THR A 710 -9.21 -52.08 8.40
N VAL A 711 -9.16 -52.92 7.35
CA VAL A 711 -8.98 -54.36 7.48
C VAL A 711 -7.55 -54.70 7.92
N ASN A 712 -6.56 -53.99 7.37
CA ASN A 712 -5.17 -54.20 7.74
C ASN A 712 -4.42 -52.86 7.79
N ALA A 713 -4.05 -52.43 9.00
CA ALA A 713 -3.32 -51.17 9.22
C ALA A 713 -1.94 -51.13 8.53
N SER A 714 -1.40 -52.30 8.12
CA SER A 714 -0.14 -52.41 7.37
C SER A 714 -0.36 -52.69 5.87
N ALA A 715 -1.56 -52.46 5.33
CA ALA A 715 -1.84 -52.68 3.92
C ALA A 715 -0.96 -51.79 3.01
N CYS A 716 -0.23 -52.42 2.08
CA CYS A 716 0.63 -51.70 1.13
C CYS A 716 -0.08 -51.36 -0.19
N HIS A 717 -1.14 -52.10 -0.55
CA HIS A 717 -1.81 -51.98 -1.84
C HIS A 717 -3.33 -52.20 -1.70
N VAL A 718 -4.11 -51.55 -2.58
CA VAL A 718 -5.56 -51.79 -2.72
C VAL A 718 -5.81 -53.02 -3.59
N THR A 719 -6.67 -53.93 -3.14
CA THR A 719 -6.99 -55.19 -3.83
C THR A 719 -8.38 -55.17 -4.47
N LEU A 720 -8.69 -56.18 -5.30
CA LEU A 720 -10.02 -56.36 -5.90
C LEU A 720 -11.13 -56.49 -4.84
N ALA A 721 -10.86 -57.21 -3.74
CA ALA A 721 -11.83 -57.41 -2.67
C ALA A 721 -12.22 -56.11 -1.97
N ASP A 722 -11.28 -55.17 -1.85
CA ASP A 722 -11.53 -53.84 -1.26
C ASP A 722 -12.46 -53.01 -2.14
N ILE A 723 -12.30 -53.10 -3.47
CA ILE A 723 -13.18 -52.44 -4.44
C ILE A 723 -14.59 -53.03 -4.37
N ASP A 724 -14.71 -54.36 -4.31
CA ASP A 724 -16.01 -55.01 -4.21
C ASP A 724 -16.73 -54.64 -2.90
N ALA A 725 -15.99 -54.51 -1.80
CA ALA A 725 -16.53 -54.01 -0.52
C ALA A 725 -16.94 -52.53 -0.61
N ALA A 726 -16.17 -51.69 -1.30
CA ALA A 726 -16.48 -50.29 -1.51
C ALA A 726 -17.74 -50.08 -2.36
N LEU A 727 -17.93 -50.88 -3.41
CA LEU A 727 -19.12 -50.86 -4.28
C LEU A 727 -20.42 -51.20 -3.52
N GLN A 728 -20.34 -51.96 -2.43
CA GLN A 728 -21.52 -52.23 -1.59
C GLN A 728 -21.97 -50.99 -0.79
N LYS A 729 -21.01 -50.13 -0.42
CA LYS A 729 -21.24 -48.92 0.37
C LYS A 729 -21.60 -47.71 -0.51
N VAL A 730 -20.86 -47.48 -1.58
CA VAL A 730 -21.05 -46.33 -2.47
C VAL A 730 -22.04 -46.74 -3.56
N ARG A 731 -23.27 -46.23 -3.49
CA ARG A 731 -24.32 -46.46 -4.51
C ARG A 731 -24.50 -45.22 -5.40
N PRO A 732 -24.88 -45.40 -6.68
CA PRO A 732 -25.12 -44.28 -7.58
C PRO A 732 -26.34 -43.48 -7.09
N ARG A 733 -26.17 -42.16 -6.96
CA ARG A 733 -27.24 -41.28 -6.45
C ARG A 733 -28.23 -40.83 -7.51
N ILE A 734 -27.86 -40.89 -8.78
CA ILE A 734 -28.65 -40.36 -9.90
C ILE A 734 -29.36 -41.50 -10.61
N SER A 735 -30.67 -41.33 -10.84
CA SER A 735 -31.47 -42.31 -11.57
C SER A 735 -31.34 -42.09 -13.10
N ALA A 736 -31.57 -43.14 -13.88
CA ALA A 736 -31.59 -43.03 -15.34
C ALA A 736 -32.62 -42.00 -15.86
N LYS A 737 -33.75 -41.84 -15.14
CA LYS A 737 -34.78 -40.85 -15.44
C LYS A 737 -34.25 -39.42 -15.31
N ASP A 738 -33.43 -39.15 -14.30
CA ASP A 738 -32.83 -37.83 -14.09
C ASP A 738 -31.82 -37.50 -15.20
N VAL A 739 -31.03 -38.48 -15.62
CA VAL A 739 -30.08 -38.32 -16.75
C VAL A 739 -30.82 -37.95 -18.02
N GLU A 740 -31.92 -38.64 -18.31
CA GLU A 740 -32.73 -38.38 -19.49
C GLU A 740 -33.40 -37.00 -19.41
N TRP A 741 -33.81 -36.57 -18.23
CA TRP A 741 -34.31 -35.21 -18.00
C TRP A 741 -33.25 -34.14 -18.34
N TYR A 742 -32.00 -34.29 -17.91
CA TYR A 742 -30.94 -33.33 -18.26
C TYR A 742 -30.68 -33.26 -19.76
N LYS A 743 -30.71 -34.41 -20.46
CA LYS A 743 -30.53 -34.47 -21.92
C LYS A 743 -31.63 -33.72 -22.68
N HIS A 744 -32.87 -33.80 -22.19
CA HIS A 744 -34.03 -33.17 -22.83
C HIS A 744 -34.29 -31.73 -22.37
N TRP A 745 -33.66 -31.27 -21.28
CA TRP A 745 -33.85 -29.92 -20.75
C TRP A 745 -33.69 -28.79 -21.78
N PRO A 746 -32.68 -28.78 -22.67
CA PRO A 746 -32.53 -27.71 -23.67
C PRO A 746 -33.72 -27.60 -24.64
N ASN A 747 -34.35 -28.74 -24.93
CA ASN A 747 -35.45 -28.87 -25.88
C ASN A 747 -36.82 -28.67 -25.21
N ASN A 748 -36.88 -28.78 -23.88
CA ASN A 748 -38.05 -28.46 -23.08
C ASN A 748 -38.23 -26.94 -23.02
N ARG A 749 -38.73 -26.36 -24.12
CA ARG A 749 -39.45 -25.09 -24.04
C ARG A 749 -40.65 -25.36 -23.14
N LYS A 750 -40.58 -24.92 -21.88
CA LYS A 750 -41.81 -24.66 -21.10
C LYS A 750 -42.69 -23.82 -22.02
N THR A 751 -43.76 -24.43 -22.52
CA THR A 751 -44.96 -23.76 -22.98
C THR A 751 -45.27 -22.73 -21.91
N THR A 752 -44.87 -21.49 -22.17
CA THR A 752 -45.30 -20.36 -21.36
C THR A 752 -46.73 -20.14 -21.79
N THR A 753 -47.62 -20.96 -21.24
CA THR A 753 -49.05 -20.71 -21.29
C THR A 753 -49.23 -19.36 -20.64
N ALA A 754 -49.64 -18.40 -21.46
CA ALA A 754 -50.27 -17.19 -21.00
C ALA A 754 -51.42 -17.61 -20.07
N CYS A 755 -51.23 -17.44 -18.77
CA CYS A 755 -52.35 -17.32 -17.84
C CYS A 755 -52.47 -15.82 -17.55
N VAL A 756 -53.61 -15.33 -18.01
CA VAL A 756 -54.17 -13.98 -17.94
C VAL A 756 -54.15 -13.41 -16.52
#